data_AF-C7NPV2-F1
#
_entry.id   AF-C7NPV2-F1
#
_cell.length_a   1.000
_cell.length_b   1.000
_cell.length_c   1.000
_cell.angle_alpha   90.00
_cell.angle_beta   90.00
_cell.angle_gamma   90.00
#
_symmetry.space_group_name_H-M   'P 1'
#
loop_
_entity.id
_entity.type
_entity.pdbx_description
1 polymer ?
#
loop_
_entity_poly.entity_id
_entity_poly.type
_entity_poly.pdbx_seq_one_letter_code
_entity_poly.pdbx_strand_id
1 'polypeptide(L)'
;MNGSGTESNPYEITDLDELQAMEEDLSANYILRSDIDARQTEDWNKGLGFDPIGPNTSSPFRGTFDGNNHVITGLSITRVSEENVGLFGVISKGSVRSLHLHDVDIRGDVASAGLVGFLKNGNVNTSTITGKVYGSDSVGGAAGALYGGQIKNTMTNIRAIGSGNGVGGMAGVQNPDSKIFASISHGNITADGNPTGGFVGSLNARAEEVRNSFSTARVDGTAQAGGFFGNADSVWPTLSELYWDMNLSGTEEGVGRGSRSATGLTTEQMTGPSAKENMEYLFVGTDFMTTDGYPVLEQHVQNVDISLTNSLVSVEDTTDITVTLDLYDGTSTTATKTSDYDLSDEIVTIENGTVTPSETGQTTISVAVNGKTANATLDVRTPADISMADAQLDTATILANSTASVSATLENDGGLPGSDSLTLTADGETVATDTLHVGGHDETTATFSWSVGQAGTYDITFGDRNLGELTVLNNDSVTLRNVIAPKTVTPGGTYDVKAIFENTADTAVSVPVTYRGDEQTVEDRIRVAPSGTTHTFEVNASKPTGRTITHAVSFGETTRRTNTTMLAPATFEVAALDVPETVDEGETVTVTATVRNTGDVSGSTEVVLGVGGDERPVETLSLDGGQTRAIDADVIADTTGTLELTVDAGGDSLTESISIRADVDVQTTTAATDSTTSDETGSSGTATTDGTPDNESTLTDSDSPPTVGESTTTTTSGPGFGVLVAMVALLGGALLIARQH
;
A
#
# COMPACT_ATOMS: atom_id res chain seq x y z
N MET A 1 -7.39 -19.67 -35.73
CA MET A 1 -5.98 -20.11 -35.71
C MET A 1 -5.16 -19.22 -36.62
N ASN A 2 -4.13 -18.56 -36.09
CA ASN A 2 -3.05 -17.98 -36.91
C ASN A 2 -2.07 -19.10 -37.35
N GLY A 3 -1.13 -18.80 -38.24
CA GLY A 3 -0.10 -19.76 -38.69
C GLY A 3 -0.46 -20.52 -39.96
N SER A 4 0.23 -21.64 -40.24
CA SER A 4 0.00 -22.45 -41.46
C SER A 4 0.21 -23.96 -41.28
N GLY A 5 0.09 -24.47 -40.05
CA GLY A 5 0.18 -25.91 -39.74
C GLY A 5 1.54 -26.58 -40.00
N THR A 6 2.56 -25.82 -40.40
CA THR A 6 3.90 -26.31 -40.74
C THR A 6 4.82 -26.29 -39.52
N GLU A 7 5.83 -27.17 -39.44
CA GLU A 7 6.79 -27.20 -38.32
C GLU A 7 7.44 -25.84 -38.00
N SER A 8 7.76 -25.04 -39.03
CA SER A 8 8.35 -23.70 -38.87
C SER A 8 7.33 -22.56 -38.68
N ASN A 9 6.03 -22.85 -38.76
CA ASN A 9 4.93 -21.91 -38.61
C ASN A 9 3.65 -22.71 -38.25
N PRO A 10 3.59 -23.25 -37.02
CA PRO A 10 2.46 -24.07 -36.56
C PRO A 10 1.19 -23.22 -36.49
N TYR A 11 0.03 -23.88 -36.43
CA TYR A 11 -1.20 -23.19 -36.07
C TYR A 11 -1.16 -22.77 -34.60
N GLU A 12 -1.44 -21.49 -34.35
CA GLU A 12 -1.52 -20.95 -32.99
C GLU A 12 -2.92 -21.18 -32.42
N ILE A 13 -2.95 -21.67 -31.19
CA ILE A 13 -4.15 -21.90 -30.38
C ILE A 13 -4.11 -20.94 -29.18
N THR A 14 -5.13 -20.10 -29.05
CA THR A 14 -5.32 -19.13 -27.96
C THR A 14 -6.60 -19.36 -27.15
N ASP A 15 -7.59 -20.05 -27.73
CA ASP A 15 -8.88 -20.33 -27.09
C ASP A 15 -9.39 -21.77 -27.35
N LEU A 16 -10.56 -22.06 -26.77
CA LEU A 16 -11.23 -23.37 -26.85
C LEU A 16 -11.79 -23.71 -28.24
N ASP A 17 -12.24 -22.72 -29.01
CA ASP A 17 -12.82 -22.94 -30.33
C ASP A 17 -11.69 -23.27 -31.32
N GLU A 18 -10.53 -22.61 -31.19
CA GLU A 18 -9.30 -22.96 -31.89
C GLU A 18 -8.80 -24.37 -31.49
N LEU A 19 -8.84 -24.72 -30.20
CA LEU A 19 -8.46 -26.06 -29.72
C LEU A 19 -9.35 -27.16 -30.34
N GLN A 20 -10.66 -26.94 -30.44
CA GLN A 20 -11.59 -27.89 -31.08
C GLN A 20 -11.39 -27.94 -32.60
N ALA A 21 -11.05 -26.81 -33.23
CA ALA A 21 -10.79 -26.73 -34.68
C ALA A 21 -9.53 -27.49 -35.13
N MET A 22 -8.72 -28.04 -34.22
CA MET A 22 -7.62 -28.98 -34.55
C MET A 22 -8.10 -30.22 -35.30
N GLU A 23 -9.39 -30.55 -35.27
CA GLU A 23 -9.98 -31.63 -36.08
C GLU A 23 -9.96 -31.34 -37.60
N GLU A 24 -9.89 -30.07 -38.03
CA GLU A 24 -9.91 -29.72 -39.46
C GLU A 24 -8.63 -30.13 -40.21
N ASP A 25 -7.48 -30.16 -39.53
CA ASP A 25 -6.23 -30.75 -40.04
C ASP A 25 -5.49 -31.55 -38.96
N LEU A 26 -5.91 -32.81 -38.81
CA LEU A 26 -5.28 -33.79 -37.92
C LEU A 26 -3.80 -34.11 -38.23
N SER A 27 -3.21 -33.56 -39.30
CA SER A 27 -1.79 -33.77 -39.67
C SER A 27 -0.91 -32.52 -39.49
N ALA A 28 -1.49 -31.37 -39.15
CA ALA A 28 -0.78 -30.11 -38.95
C ALA A 28 0.00 -30.06 -37.62
N ASN A 29 0.87 -29.06 -37.50
CA ASN A 29 1.61 -28.73 -36.29
C ASN A 29 0.89 -27.57 -35.57
N TYR A 30 0.77 -27.66 -34.26
CA TYR A 30 -0.02 -26.78 -33.41
C TYR A 30 0.79 -26.32 -32.19
N ILE A 31 0.57 -25.09 -31.73
CA ILE A 31 1.20 -24.54 -30.52
C ILE A 31 0.19 -23.75 -29.66
N LEU A 32 0.17 -24.00 -28.35
CA LEU A 32 -0.54 -23.14 -27.40
C LEU A 32 0.20 -21.79 -27.23
N ARG A 33 -0.57 -20.70 -27.12
CA ARG A 33 -0.05 -19.34 -26.86
C ARG A 33 -0.53 -18.74 -25.54
N SER A 34 -1.45 -19.42 -24.87
CA SER A 34 -2.05 -19.03 -23.60
C SER A 34 -2.60 -20.28 -22.91
N ASP A 35 -2.81 -20.18 -21.60
CA ASP A 35 -3.57 -21.16 -20.83
C ASP A 35 -5.05 -21.11 -21.26
N ILE A 36 -5.74 -22.25 -21.22
CA ILE A 36 -7.12 -22.40 -21.68
C ILE A 36 -8.03 -22.83 -20.54
N ASP A 37 -9.06 -22.04 -20.26
CA ASP A 37 -10.18 -22.44 -19.40
C ASP A 37 -11.15 -23.31 -20.20
N ALA A 38 -11.05 -24.62 -20.02
CA ALA A 38 -11.85 -25.61 -20.71
C ALA A 38 -13.21 -25.89 -20.04
N ARG A 39 -13.54 -25.25 -18.90
CA ARG A 39 -14.73 -25.61 -18.09
C ARG A 39 -16.06 -25.50 -18.84
N GLN A 40 -16.20 -24.56 -19.77
CA GLN A 40 -17.42 -24.44 -20.59
C GLN A 40 -17.67 -25.64 -21.51
N THR A 41 -16.70 -26.56 -21.68
CA THR A 41 -16.89 -27.79 -22.46
C THR A 41 -17.94 -28.73 -21.86
N GLU A 42 -18.28 -28.64 -20.57
CA GLU A 42 -19.29 -29.51 -19.94
C GLU A 42 -20.65 -29.49 -20.67
N ASP A 43 -21.13 -28.32 -21.10
CA ASP A 43 -22.38 -28.16 -21.86
C ASP A 43 -22.24 -28.50 -23.36
N TRP A 44 -21.01 -28.65 -23.87
CA TRP A 44 -20.76 -28.84 -25.31
C TRP A 44 -21.31 -30.17 -25.84
N ASN A 45 -21.56 -30.19 -27.15
CA ASN A 45 -22.09 -31.34 -27.88
C ASN A 45 -23.38 -31.96 -27.27
N LYS A 46 -24.18 -31.14 -26.56
CA LYS A 46 -25.40 -31.49 -25.81
C LYS A 46 -25.12 -32.25 -24.50
N GLY A 47 -24.08 -31.86 -23.77
CA GLY A 47 -23.64 -32.53 -22.54
C GLY A 47 -22.77 -33.77 -22.79
N LEU A 48 -22.18 -33.90 -23.98
CA LEU A 48 -21.18 -34.94 -24.29
C LEU A 48 -19.74 -34.45 -24.06
N GLY A 49 -19.56 -33.16 -23.80
CA GLY A 49 -18.24 -32.55 -23.63
C GLY A 49 -17.60 -32.10 -24.94
N PHE A 50 -16.29 -31.88 -24.89
CA PHE A 50 -15.42 -31.68 -26.06
C PHE A 50 -15.44 -32.92 -27.00
N ASP A 51 -15.11 -32.76 -28.29
CA ASP A 51 -14.93 -33.87 -29.25
C ASP A 51 -13.45 -34.30 -29.33
N PRO A 52 -13.09 -35.56 -28.96
CA PRO A 52 -11.70 -36.02 -28.88
C PRO A 52 -10.90 -35.86 -30.18
N ILE A 53 -9.84 -35.04 -30.17
CA ILE A 53 -9.06 -34.74 -31.37
C ILE A 53 -8.50 -36.04 -31.99
N GLY A 54 -8.91 -36.28 -33.22
CA GLY A 54 -8.62 -37.52 -33.94
C GLY A 54 -9.39 -38.71 -33.36
N PRO A 55 -10.74 -38.72 -33.46
CA PRO A 55 -11.61 -39.49 -32.56
C PRO A 55 -11.58 -41.02 -32.75
N ASN A 56 -10.90 -41.55 -33.78
CA ASN A 56 -10.81 -42.99 -33.99
C ASN A 56 -9.63 -43.39 -34.90
N THR A 57 -9.39 -44.69 -35.03
CA THR A 57 -8.24 -45.23 -35.80
C THR A 57 -8.28 -44.99 -37.32
N SER A 58 -9.42 -44.56 -37.88
CA SER A 58 -9.53 -44.14 -39.29
C SER A 58 -9.17 -42.66 -39.49
N SER A 59 -9.52 -41.82 -38.51
CA SER A 59 -9.18 -40.40 -38.45
C SER A 59 -8.34 -40.07 -37.20
N PRO A 60 -7.10 -40.59 -37.06
CA PRO A 60 -6.26 -40.33 -35.89
C PRO A 60 -5.43 -39.05 -36.07
N PHE A 61 -5.07 -38.40 -34.96
CA PHE A 61 -4.11 -37.30 -34.96
C PHE A 61 -2.70 -37.79 -35.36
N ARG A 62 -2.09 -37.15 -36.35
CA ARG A 62 -0.77 -37.45 -36.92
C ARG A 62 0.24 -36.32 -36.79
N GLY A 63 -0.24 -35.14 -36.41
CA GLY A 63 0.52 -33.91 -36.29
C GLY A 63 1.40 -33.82 -35.04
N THR A 64 1.81 -32.60 -34.72
CA THR A 64 2.50 -32.23 -33.48
C THR A 64 1.64 -31.25 -32.72
N PHE A 65 1.42 -31.46 -31.43
CA PHE A 65 0.87 -30.45 -30.53
C PHE A 65 1.90 -30.09 -29.47
N ASP A 66 2.34 -28.83 -29.49
CA ASP A 66 3.23 -28.26 -28.48
C ASP A 66 2.41 -27.41 -27.52
N GLY A 67 2.25 -27.88 -26.29
CA GLY A 67 1.58 -27.10 -25.25
C GLY A 67 2.41 -25.89 -24.79
N ASN A 68 3.69 -25.76 -25.17
CA ASN A 68 4.55 -24.62 -24.82
C ASN A 68 4.63 -24.33 -23.29
N ASN A 69 4.35 -25.35 -22.48
CA ASN A 69 4.19 -25.36 -21.03
C ASN A 69 2.99 -24.52 -20.51
N HIS A 70 1.94 -24.41 -21.32
CA HIS A 70 0.63 -23.88 -20.94
C HIS A 70 -0.30 -24.95 -20.36
N VAL A 71 -1.30 -24.48 -19.59
CA VAL A 71 -2.26 -25.32 -18.88
C VAL A 71 -3.64 -25.26 -19.55
N ILE A 72 -4.28 -26.42 -19.75
CA ILE A 72 -5.70 -26.53 -20.11
C ILE A 72 -6.46 -27.02 -18.86
N THR A 73 -7.38 -26.22 -18.34
CA THR A 73 -8.04 -26.46 -17.04
C THR A 73 -9.52 -26.80 -17.18
N GLY A 74 -9.99 -27.88 -16.56
CA GLY A 74 -11.42 -28.21 -16.47
C GLY A 74 -12.03 -28.86 -17.71
N LEU A 75 -11.24 -29.61 -18.49
CA LEU A 75 -11.70 -30.27 -19.72
C LEU A 75 -12.70 -31.40 -19.39
N SER A 76 -13.92 -31.29 -19.90
CA SER A 76 -14.99 -32.29 -19.70
C SER A 76 -15.28 -33.05 -20.99
N ILE A 77 -15.31 -34.39 -20.90
CA ILE A 77 -15.70 -35.30 -21.99
C ILE A 77 -16.52 -36.44 -21.42
N THR A 78 -17.80 -36.54 -21.77
CA THR A 78 -18.72 -37.57 -21.25
C THR A 78 -19.33 -38.37 -22.41
N ARG A 79 -18.58 -39.39 -22.85
CA ARG A 79 -18.83 -40.24 -24.01
C ARG A 79 -18.82 -41.72 -23.62
N VAL A 80 -19.65 -42.06 -22.65
CA VAL A 80 -19.72 -43.36 -21.93
C VAL A 80 -20.08 -44.60 -22.77
N SER A 81 -20.13 -44.48 -24.10
CA SER A 81 -20.36 -45.58 -25.05
C SER A 81 -19.46 -45.47 -26.29
N GLU A 82 -18.36 -44.70 -26.19
CA GLU A 82 -17.39 -44.50 -27.25
C GLU A 82 -16.01 -45.05 -26.82
N GLU A 83 -15.28 -45.61 -27.78
CA GLU A 83 -13.92 -46.13 -27.58
C GLU A 83 -12.88 -45.04 -27.87
N ASN A 84 -11.74 -45.07 -27.18
CA ASN A 84 -10.61 -44.16 -27.36
C ASN A 84 -10.99 -42.71 -26.95
N VAL A 85 -11.15 -42.46 -25.65
CA VAL A 85 -11.65 -41.17 -25.12
C VAL A 85 -10.57 -40.46 -24.29
N GLY A 86 -10.38 -39.16 -24.55
CA GLY A 86 -9.45 -38.24 -23.91
C GLY A 86 -9.39 -36.93 -24.72
N LEU A 87 -8.51 -35.98 -24.39
CA LEU A 87 -8.30 -34.78 -25.24
C LEU A 87 -8.01 -35.18 -26.70
N PHE A 88 -7.19 -36.21 -26.89
CA PHE A 88 -7.02 -36.91 -28.16
C PHE A 88 -7.71 -38.28 -28.09
N GLY A 89 -8.48 -38.63 -29.11
CA GLY A 89 -9.04 -39.98 -29.20
C GLY A 89 -7.95 -40.99 -29.53
N VAL A 90 -7.37 -40.86 -30.73
CA VAL A 90 -6.29 -41.72 -31.22
C VAL A 90 -5.15 -40.88 -31.79
N ILE A 91 -3.96 -40.97 -31.20
CA ILE A 91 -2.73 -40.43 -31.79
C ILE A 91 -2.04 -41.55 -32.57
N SER A 92 -1.73 -41.33 -33.85
CA SER A 92 -1.03 -42.30 -34.69
C SER A 92 0.13 -41.67 -35.46
N LYS A 93 1.35 -41.94 -34.97
CA LYS A 93 2.63 -41.31 -35.39
C LYS A 93 2.78 -39.80 -35.10
N GLY A 94 1.74 -39.16 -34.57
CA GLY A 94 1.84 -37.79 -34.06
C GLY A 94 2.57 -37.70 -32.72
N SER A 95 2.70 -36.48 -32.22
CA SER A 95 3.32 -36.19 -30.93
C SER A 95 2.60 -35.10 -30.14
N VAL A 96 2.64 -35.21 -28.82
CA VAL A 96 2.24 -34.17 -27.87
C VAL A 96 3.41 -33.90 -26.93
N ARG A 97 3.73 -32.64 -26.67
CA ARG A 97 4.76 -32.24 -25.70
C ARG A 97 4.39 -31.00 -24.90
N SER A 98 5.01 -30.82 -23.74
CA SER A 98 4.94 -29.57 -22.94
C SER A 98 3.49 -29.11 -22.67
N LEU A 99 2.61 -30.07 -22.38
CA LEU A 99 1.17 -29.84 -22.22
C LEU A 99 0.72 -30.30 -20.84
N HIS A 100 0.00 -29.43 -20.14
CA HIS A 100 -0.46 -29.68 -18.78
C HIS A 100 -2.00 -29.62 -18.76
N LEU A 101 -2.64 -30.70 -18.37
CA LEU A 101 -4.10 -30.81 -18.25
C LEU A 101 -4.47 -30.84 -16.77
N HIS A 102 -5.24 -29.86 -16.31
CA HIS A 102 -5.61 -29.71 -14.90
C HIS A 102 -7.12 -29.91 -14.68
N ASP A 103 -7.50 -30.66 -13.65
CA ASP A 103 -8.87 -31.05 -13.30
C ASP A 103 -9.73 -31.51 -14.50
N VAL A 104 -9.22 -32.45 -15.30
CA VAL A 104 -10.03 -33.09 -16.34
C VAL A 104 -11.17 -33.94 -15.74
N ASP A 105 -12.26 -34.11 -16.46
CA ASP A 105 -13.33 -35.04 -16.10
C ASP A 105 -13.78 -35.86 -17.33
N ILE A 106 -13.08 -36.98 -17.54
CA ILE A 106 -13.21 -37.80 -18.75
C ILE A 106 -13.96 -39.10 -18.45
N ARG A 107 -14.97 -39.42 -19.26
CA ARG A 107 -15.76 -40.65 -19.20
C ARG A 107 -15.90 -41.27 -20.58
N GLY A 108 -15.28 -42.43 -20.80
CA GLY A 108 -15.43 -43.22 -22.02
C GLY A 108 -15.94 -44.64 -21.74
N ASP A 109 -15.83 -45.54 -22.72
CA ASP A 109 -16.09 -46.97 -22.56
C ASP A 109 -14.79 -47.78 -22.56
N VAL A 110 -14.13 -47.90 -23.72
CA VAL A 110 -12.86 -48.61 -23.89
C VAL A 110 -11.73 -47.62 -24.13
N ALA A 111 -10.55 -47.86 -23.52
CA ALA A 111 -9.35 -47.03 -23.68
C ALA A 111 -9.60 -45.54 -23.38
N SER A 112 -9.87 -45.24 -22.11
CA SER A 112 -10.14 -43.88 -21.60
C SER A 112 -8.93 -43.31 -20.86
N ALA A 113 -8.58 -42.05 -21.10
CA ALA A 113 -7.54 -41.32 -20.36
C ALA A 113 -7.72 -39.80 -20.40
N GLY A 114 -7.01 -39.07 -19.55
CA GLY A 114 -7.01 -37.60 -19.57
C GLY A 114 -6.47 -37.03 -20.87
N LEU A 115 -5.29 -37.51 -21.30
CA LEU A 115 -4.62 -37.00 -22.51
C LEU A 115 -4.98 -37.75 -23.79
N VAL A 116 -4.74 -39.07 -23.88
CA VAL A 116 -4.96 -39.83 -25.11
C VAL A 116 -5.62 -41.19 -24.88
N GLY A 117 -6.77 -41.43 -25.53
CA GLY A 117 -7.44 -42.72 -25.46
C GLY A 117 -6.55 -43.88 -25.94
N PHE A 118 -6.04 -43.78 -27.17
CA PHE A 118 -5.13 -44.77 -27.77
C PHE A 118 -3.90 -44.15 -28.45
N LEU A 119 -2.72 -44.35 -27.85
CA LEU A 119 -1.43 -43.89 -28.39
C LEU A 119 -0.80 -44.99 -29.25
N LYS A 120 -0.74 -44.78 -30.57
CA LYS A 120 -0.34 -45.79 -31.56
C LYS A 120 0.88 -45.37 -32.39
N ASN A 121 2.08 -45.77 -31.96
CA ASN A 121 3.37 -45.34 -32.54
C ASN A 121 3.60 -43.81 -32.44
N GLY A 122 2.91 -43.14 -31.51
CA GLY A 122 3.09 -41.72 -31.24
C GLY A 122 4.03 -41.47 -30.05
N ASN A 123 4.14 -40.20 -29.65
CA ASN A 123 4.98 -39.78 -28.52
C ASN A 123 4.19 -38.83 -27.61
N VAL A 124 4.19 -39.08 -26.30
CA VAL A 124 3.84 -38.10 -25.27
C VAL A 124 5.12 -37.80 -24.49
N ASN A 125 5.44 -36.52 -24.29
CA ASN A 125 6.64 -36.09 -23.59
C ASN A 125 6.36 -34.86 -22.71
N THR A 126 7.02 -34.70 -21.56
CA THR A 126 7.00 -33.45 -20.78
C THR A 126 5.57 -32.97 -20.51
N SER A 127 4.72 -33.84 -19.95
CA SER A 127 3.28 -33.55 -19.80
C SER A 127 2.77 -33.85 -18.40
N THR A 128 1.73 -33.14 -17.98
CA THR A 128 1.08 -33.30 -16.67
C THR A 128 -0.41 -33.52 -16.85
N ILE A 129 -1.02 -34.44 -16.11
CA ILE A 129 -2.46 -34.71 -16.19
C ILE A 129 -3.03 -34.86 -14.77
N THR A 130 -4.00 -34.02 -14.39
CA THR A 130 -4.73 -34.09 -13.12
C THR A 130 -6.24 -34.16 -13.33
N GLY A 131 -6.96 -34.70 -12.37
CA GLY A 131 -8.42 -34.80 -12.40
C GLY A 131 -8.94 -36.23 -12.30
N LYS A 132 -9.90 -36.58 -13.16
CA LYS A 132 -10.79 -37.73 -13.00
C LYS A 132 -10.95 -38.45 -14.35
N VAL A 133 -10.78 -39.78 -14.34
CA VAL A 133 -10.94 -40.62 -15.54
C VAL A 133 -11.79 -41.84 -15.20
N TYR A 134 -12.82 -42.07 -15.99
CA TYR A 134 -13.77 -43.18 -15.88
C TYR A 134 -13.84 -43.95 -17.20
N GLY A 135 -13.88 -45.28 -17.15
CA GLY A 135 -14.16 -46.11 -18.32
C GLY A 135 -14.52 -47.54 -17.96
N SER A 136 -15.29 -48.23 -18.80
CA SER A 136 -15.72 -49.60 -18.56
C SER A 136 -14.57 -50.61 -18.63
N ASP A 137 -13.57 -50.36 -19.48
CA ASP A 137 -12.48 -51.30 -19.77
C ASP A 137 -11.08 -50.79 -19.37
N SER A 138 -10.24 -50.43 -20.34
CA SER A 138 -8.87 -49.99 -20.15
C SER A 138 -8.83 -48.49 -19.80
N VAL A 139 -8.27 -48.13 -18.64
CA VAL A 139 -8.30 -46.76 -18.09
C VAL A 139 -6.92 -46.32 -17.62
N GLY A 140 -6.46 -45.15 -18.09
CA GLY A 140 -5.16 -44.56 -17.76
C GLY A 140 -5.24 -43.08 -17.39
N GLY A 141 -4.18 -42.50 -16.81
CA GLY A 141 -4.05 -41.04 -16.68
C GLY A 141 -3.57 -40.39 -17.97
N ALA A 142 -2.41 -40.81 -18.47
CA ALA A 142 -1.85 -40.32 -19.72
C ALA A 142 -2.43 -41.07 -20.93
N ALA A 143 -2.48 -42.41 -20.89
CA ALA A 143 -2.94 -43.23 -22.01
C ALA A 143 -3.87 -44.39 -21.61
N GLY A 144 -5.05 -44.50 -22.24
CA GLY A 144 -5.96 -45.63 -22.02
C GLY A 144 -5.35 -46.94 -22.52
N ALA A 145 -4.83 -46.90 -23.74
CA ALA A 145 -3.99 -47.93 -24.35
C ALA A 145 -2.75 -47.34 -25.03
N LEU A 146 -1.62 -48.02 -24.92
CA LEU A 146 -0.34 -47.69 -25.55
C LEU A 146 0.12 -48.86 -26.45
N TYR A 147 0.41 -48.62 -27.73
CA TYR A 147 0.88 -49.64 -28.71
C TYR A 147 1.88 -49.01 -29.69
N GLY A 148 3.16 -49.40 -29.65
CA GLY A 148 4.22 -48.69 -30.36
C GLY A 148 4.47 -47.28 -29.83
N GLY A 149 5.72 -46.82 -29.81
CA GLY A 149 6.07 -45.46 -29.38
C GLY A 149 6.16 -45.33 -27.85
N GLN A 150 6.05 -44.11 -27.32
CA GLN A 150 6.47 -43.84 -25.93
C GLN A 150 5.62 -42.80 -25.18
N ILE A 151 5.63 -42.95 -23.85
CA ILE A 151 5.33 -41.90 -22.87
C ILE A 151 6.65 -41.60 -22.13
N LYS A 152 7.06 -40.33 -22.08
CA LYS A 152 8.31 -39.88 -21.45
C LYS A 152 8.09 -38.64 -20.59
N ASN A 153 8.86 -38.44 -19.52
CA ASN A 153 8.88 -37.20 -18.73
C ASN A 153 7.46 -36.73 -18.33
N THR A 154 6.58 -37.67 -17.97
CA THR A 154 5.14 -37.44 -17.82
C THR A 154 4.69 -37.75 -16.40
N MET A 155 3.81 -36.92 -15.84
CA MET A 155 3.27 -37.10 -14.49
C MET A 155 1.74 -37.10 -14.53
N THR A 156 1.13 -38.03 -13.78
CA THR A 156 -0.32 -38.15 -13.65
C THR A 156 -0.71 -38.08 -12.18
N ASN A 157 -1.65 -37.22 -11.83
CA ASN A 157 -2.23 -37.11 -10.49
C ASN A 157 -3.76 -37.22 -10.59
N ILE A 158 -4.24 -38.44 -10.83
CA ILE A 158 -5.63 -38.69 -11.23
C ILE A 158 -6.40 -39.65 -10.32
N ARG A 159 -7.72 -39.48 -10.31
CA ARG A 159 -8.66 -40.50 -9.86
C ARG A 159 -9.07 -41.37 -11.05
N ALA A 160 -8.50 -42.57 -11.15
CA ALA A 160 -8.88 -43.56 -12.16
C ALA A 160 -9.96 -44.50 -11.59
N ILE A 161 -11.04 -44.74 -12.35
CA ILE A 161 -12.06 -45.75 -12.04
C ILE A 161 -12.36 -46.59 -13.29
N GLY A 162 -12.28 -47.92 -13.19
CA GLY A 162 -12.71 -48.81 -14.28
C GLY A 162 -13.05 -50.25 -13.89
N SER A 163 -13.43 -51.07 -14.88
CA SER A 163 -14.05 -52.39 -14.66
C SER A 163 -13.69 -53.47 -15.70
N GLY A 164 -12.60 -53.30 -16.46
CA GLY A 164 -12.12 -54.27 -17.46
C GLY A 164 -10.60 -54.29 -17.58
N ASN A 165 -10.07 -54.58 -18.77
CA ASN A 165 -8.73 -55.17 -19.02
C ASN A 165 -7.52 -54.59 -18.26
N GLY A 166 -7.54 -53.33 -17.83
CA GLY A 166 -6.51 -52.79 -16.94
C GLY A 166 -6.75 -51.33 -16.55
N VAL A 167 -6.65 -51.04 -15.25
CA VAL A 167 -6.72 -49.67 -14.71
C VAL A 167 -5.36 -49.30 -14.13
N GLY A 168 -4.77 -48.20 -14.61
CA GLY A 168 -3.45 -47.74 -14.18
C GLY A 168 -3.36 -46.22 -14.06
N GLY A 169 -2.54 -45.70 -13.13
CA GLY A 169 -2.39 -44.25 -12.98
C GLY A 169 -1.71 -43.56 -14.16
N MET A 170 -0.65 -44.17 -14.71
CA MET A 170 0.01 -43.69 -15.93
C MET A 170 -0.71 -44.20 -17.19
N ALA A 171 -0.91 -45.52 -17.31
CA ALA A 171 -1.60 -46.12 -18.45
C ALA A 171 -2.40 -47.40 -18.10
N GLY A 172 -3.55 -47.59 -18.75
CA GLY A 172 -4.40 -48.76 -18.53
C GLY A 172 -3.77 -50.04 -19.03
N VAL A 173 -3.42 -50.09 -20.33
CA VAL A 173 -2.73 -51.22 -20.95
C VAL A 173 -1.53 -50.81 -21.82
N GLN A 174 -0.39 -51.46 -21.60
CA GLN A 174 0.83 -51.29 -22.40
C GLN A 174 1.05 -52.52 -23.29
N ASN A 175 1.07 -52.31 -24.61
CA ASN A 175 1.05 -53.36 -25.64
C ASN A 175 2.39 -53.41 -26.41
N PRO A 176 2.56 -54.26 -27.45
CA PRO A 176 3.84 -54.46 -28.12
C PRO A 176 4.59 -53.19 -28.53
N ASP A 177 5.92 -53.31 -28.51
CA ASP A 177 6.88 -52.39 -29.14
C ASP A 177 6.78 -50.95 -28.58
N SER A 178 6.35 -50.81 -27.31
CA SER A 178 6.08 -49.53 -26.63
C SER A 178 6.84 -49.34 -25.32
N LYS A 179 7.08 -48.07 -24.96
CA LYS A 179 8.00 -47.63 -23.90
C LYS A 179 7.32 -46.68 -22.91
N ILE A 180 7.71 -46.75 -21.63
CA ILE A 180 7.46 -45.68 -20.65
C ILE A 180 8.78 -45.35 -19.91
N PHE A 181 9.16 -44.07 -19.83
CA PHE A 181 10.44 -43.63 -19.27
C PHE A 181 10.29 -42.35 -18.43
N ALA A 182 11.07 -42.21 -17.35
CA ALA A 182 11.15 -40.98 -16.55
C ALA A 182 9.79 -40.39 -16.19
N SER A 183 8.87 -41.19 -15.62
CA SER A 183 7.47 -40.79 -15.45
C SER A 183 6.93 -41.14 -14.05
N ILE A 184 5.91 -40.41 -13.61
CA ILE A 184 5.43 -40.42 -12.21
C ILE A 184 3.92 -40.66 -12.16
N SER A 185 3.46 -41.46 -11.18
CA SER A 185 2.04 -41.69 -10.94
C SER A 185 1.63 -41.40 -9.49
N HIS A 186 0.64 -40.52 -9.33
CA HIS A 186 -0.01 -40.11 -8.09
C HIS A 186 -1.54 -40.29 -8.20
N GLY A 187 -2.27 -40.01 -7.11
CA GLY A 187 -3.72 -40.06 -7.07
C GLY A 187 -4.28 -41.36 -6.49
N ASN A 188 -5.46 -41.78 -6.96
CA ASN A 188 -6.16 -42.97 -6.45
C ASN A 188 -6.80 -43.78 -7.58
N ILE A 189 -6.36 -45.03 -7.72
CA ILE A 189 -6.67 -45.96 -8.81
C ILE A 189 -7.60 -47.05 -8.28
N THR A 190 -8.83 -47.13 -8.78
CA THR A 190 -9.84 -48.06 -8.29
C THR A 190 -10.38 -48.93 -9.42
N ALA A 191 -10.50 -50.24 -9.20
CA ALA A 191 -11.15 -51.13 -10.17
C ALA A 191 -11.85 -52.33 -9.55
N ASP A 192 -12.92 -52.79 -10.20
CA ASP A 192 -13.60 -54.03 -9.86
C ASP A 192 -13.23 -55.15 -10.84
N GLY A 193 -12.86 -56.32 -10.31
CA GLY A 193 -12.64 -57.58 -11.01
C GLY A 193 -11.32 -57.75 -11.77
N ASN A 194 -10.47 -56.73 -11.89
CA ASN A 194 -9.48 -56.63 -12.96
C ASN A 194 -8.09 -56.05 -12.53
N PRO A 195 -7.02 -56.26 -13.33
CA PRO A 195 -5.67 -55.76 -13.04
C PRO A 195 -5.64 -54.27 -12.71
N THR A 196 -5.21 -53.95 -11.48
CA THR A 196 -5.16 -52.57 -10.96
C THR A 196 -3.73 -52.23 -10.56
N GLY A 197 -3.09 -51.29 -11.26
CA GLY A 197 -1.71 -50.89 -10.99
C GLY A 197 -1.62 -49.43 -10.56
N GLY A 198 -0.83 -49.11 -9.53
CA GLY A 198 -0.55 -47.71 -9.19
C GLY A 198 0.07 -46.93 -10.37
N PHE A 199 0.82 -47.61 -11.23
CA PHE A 199 1.43 -47.06 -12.45
C PHE A 199 0.78 -47.60 -13.74
N VAL A 200 0.76 -48.93 -13.95
CA VAL A 200 0.20 -49.56 -15.17
C VAL A 200 -0.72 -50.74 -14.85
N GLY A 201 -1.91 -50.76 -15.43
CA GLY A 201 -2.92 -51.81 -15.21
C GLY A 201 -2.45 -53.18 -15.71
N SER A 202 -2.26 -53.36 -17.03
CA SER A 202 -1.71 -54.60 -17.61
C SER A 202 -0.56 -54.33 -18.59
N LEU A 203 0.60 -54.93 -18.29
CA LEU A 203 1.80 -54.95 -19.12
C LEU A 203 1.79 -56.19 -20.02
N ASN A 204 1.29 -56.01 -21.25
CA ASN A 204 1.03 -57.10 -22.19
C ASN A 204 2.31 -57.58 -22.91
N ALA A 205 2.20 -58.72 -23.58
CA ALA A 205 3.35 -59.37 -24.21
C ALA A 205 4.04 -58.49 -25.26
N ARG A 206 5.38 -58.51 -25.25
CA ARG A 206 6.26 -57.70 -26.14
C ARG A 206 6.18 -56.18 -25.98
N ALA A 207 5.60 -55.61 -24.92
CA ALA A 207 5.96 -54.24 -24.55
C ALA A 207 7.49 -54.14 -24.40
N GLU A 208 8.09 -52.99 -24.73
CA GLU A 208 9.55 -52.88 -24.87
C GLU A 208 10.21 -52.54 -23.54
N GLU A 209 9.74 -51.49 -22.85
CA GLU A 209 10.29 -51.12 -21.54
C GLU A 209 9.33 -50.31 -20.65
N VAL A 210 9.56 -50.38 -19.34
CA VAL A 210 9.16 -49.36 -18.37
C VAL A 210 10.38 -49.08 -17.50
N ARG A 211 10.80 -47.82 -17.39
CA ARG A 211 12.07 -47.45 -16.76
C ARG A 211 12.01 -46.16 -15.96
N ASN A 212 12.89 -46.05 -14.95
CA ASN A 212 13.20 -44.80 -14.25
C ASN A 212 11.91 -44.07 -13.82
N SER A 213 11.00 -44.77 -13.16
CA SER A 213 9.62 -44.28 -12.94
C SER A 213 9.13 -44.68 -11.55
N PHE A 214 8.25 -43.87 -10.94
CA PHE A 214 7.73 -44.19 -9.61
C PHE A 214 6.23 -43.96 -9.43
N SER A 215 5.67 -44.62 -8.42
CA SER A 215 4.24 -44.62 -8.08
C SER A 215 4.05 -44.32 -6.59
N THR A 216 3.27 -43.28 -6.27
CA THR A 216 2.72 -43.04 -4.91
C THR A 216 1.20 -43.19 -4.89
N ALA A 217 0.61 -43.61 -6.02
CA ALA A 217 -0.84 -43.67 -6.18
C ALA A 217 -1.45 -44.78 -5.31
N ARG A 218 -2.52 -44.45 -4.59
CA ARG A 218 -3.29 -45.42 -3.80
C ARG A 218 -4.04 -46.36 -4.75
N VAL A 219 -4.04 -47.66 -4.46
CA VAL A 219 -4.70 -48.69 -5.26
C VAL A 219 -5.83 -49.33 -4.48
N ASP A 220 -7.01 -49.44 -5.10
CA ASP A 220 -8.23 -50.01 -4.53
C ASP A 220 -8.85 -50.97 -5.56
N GLY A 221 -8.18 -52.11 -5.78
CA GLY A 221 -8.51 -53.10 -6.80
C GLY A 221 -9.00 -54.40 -6.19
N THR A 222 -10.17 -54.90 -6.60
CA THR A 222 -10.74 -56.14 -6.01
C THR A 222 -10.10 -57.44 -6.52
N ALA A 223 -9.25 -57.37 -7.54
CA ALA A 223 -8.40 -58.47 -8.01
C ALA A 223 -7.09 -57.94 -8.61
N GLN A 224 -5.99 -58.69 -8.45
CA GLN A 224 -4.70 -58.40 -9.14
C GLN A 224 -4.25 -56.93 -8.96
N ALA A 225 -4.33 -56.44 -7.72
CA ALA A 225 -3.91 -55.10 -7.34
C ALA A 225 -2.42 -55.07 -6.95
N GLY A 226 -1.67 -54.08 -7.43
CA GLY A 226 -0.27 -53.88 -7.04
C GLY A 226 0.17 -52.42 -7.14
N GLY A 227 1.06 -52.00 -6.23
CA GLY A 227 1.47 -50.59 -6.06
C GLY A 227 2.15 -49.96 -7.28
N PHE A 228 2.62 -50.79 -8.23
CA PHE A 228 3.15 -50.33 -9.52
C PHE A 228 2.42 -50.99 -10.70
N PHE A 229 2.39 -52.32 -10.79
CA PHE A 229 1.70 -53.06 -11.87
C PHE A 229 0.51 -53.86 -11.33
N GLY A 230 -0.61 -53.85 -12.05
CA GLY A 230 -1.69 -54.81 -11.80
C GLY A 230 -1.30 -56.20 -12.31
N ASN A 231 -0.91 -56.29 -13.58
CA ASN A 231 -0.43 -57.51 -14.23
C ASN A 231 0.88 -57.25 -14.99
N ALA A 232 1.93 -58.01 -14.67
CA ALA A 232 3.23 -58.01 -15.34
C ALA A 232 3.76 -59.44 -15.59
N ASP A 233 2.89 -60.36 -16.00
CA ASP A 233 3.23 -61.72 -16.47
C ASP A 233 4.35 -61.76 -17.54
N SER A 234 4.51 -60.70 -18.35
CA SER A 234 5.42 -60.75 -19.49
C SER A 234 6.88 -60.53 -19.11
N VAL A 235 7.72 -61.51 -19.46
CA VAL A 235 9.19 -61.45 -19.30
C VAL A 235 9.90 -60.67 -20.41
N TRP A 236 9.21 -60.22 -21.46
CA TRP A 236 9.81 -59.53 -22.61
C TRP A 236 10.25 -58.08 -22.34
N PRO A 237 9.48 -57.23 -21.62
CA PRO A 237 9.85 -55.83 -21.39
C PRO A 237 11.11 -55.69 -20.52
N THR A 238 11.94 -54.69 -20.81
CA THR A 238 12.96 -54.21 -19.87
C THR A 238 12.28 -53.44 -18.73
N LEU A 239 12.45 -53.91 -17.49
CA LEU A 239 11.96 -53.23 -16.28
C LEU A 239 13.16 -52.95 -15.39
N SER A 240 13.41 -51.69 -15.07
CA SER A 240 14.55 -51.25 -14.25
C SER A 240 14.29 -49.86 -13.65
N GLU A 241 14.77 -49.62 -12.43
CA GLU A 241 14.63 -48.34 -11.71
C GLU A 241 13.15 -47.93 -11.55
N LEU A 242 12.35 -48.89 -11.08
CA LEU A 242 10.91 -48.76 -10.83
C LEU A 242 10.64 -48.82 -9.33
N TYR A 243 9.96 -47.80 -8.80
CA TYR A 243 9.79 -47.63 -7.35
C TYR A 243 8.32 -47.39 -6.97
N TRP A 244 7.89 -47.84 -5.79
CA TRP A 244 6.55 -47.57 -5.29
C TRP A 244 6.51 -47.38 -3.77
N ASP A 245 5.64 -46.47 -3.32
CA ASP A 245 5.45 -46.19 -1.89
C ASP A 245 4.56 -47.27 -1.25
N MET A 246 5.13 -48.04 -0.33
CA MET A 246 4.44 -49.13 0.37
C MET A 246 3.45 -48.65 1.44
N ASN A 247 3.60 -47.42 1.93
CA ASN A 247 2.72 -46.83 2.93
C ASN A 247 1.44 -46.25 2.29
N LEU A 248 1.57 -45.60 1.14
CA LEU A 248 0.46 -44.89 0.46
C LEU A 248 -0.31 -45.75 -0.54
N SER A 249 0.35 -46.71 -1.21
CA SER A 249 -0.28 -47.56 -2.23
C SER A 249 -1.44 -48.40 -1.71
N GLY A 250 -1.40 -48.81 -0.43
CA GLY A 250 -2.42 -49.68 0.17
C GLY A 250 -2.34 -51.16 -0.27
N THR A 251 -1.25 -51.55 -0.93
CA THR A 251 -1.01 -52.92 -1.44
C THR A 251 0.21 -53.54 -0.79
N GLU A 252 0.15 -54.85 -0.48
CA GLU A 252 1.31 -55.59 0.06
C GLU A 252 2.41 -55.84 -0.98
N GLU A 253 2.08 -55.79 -2.28
CA GLU A 253 2.96 -56.14 -3.39
C GLU A 253 3.01 -55.06 -4.47
N GLY A 254 4.17 -54.91 -5.11
CA GLY A 254 4.36 -53.97 -6.22
C GLY A 254 3.74 -54.44 -7.54
N VAL A 255 3.47 -55.74 -7.65
CA VAL A 255 2.95 -56.41 -8.84
C VAL A 255 1.82 -57.38 -8.45
N GLY A 256 0.58 -57.03 -8.77
CA GLY A 256 -0.60 -57.81 -8.35
C GLY A 256 -0.73 -59.19 -9.00
N ARG A 257 -0.09 -59.39 -10.16
CA ARG A 257 0.04 -60.68 -10.85
C ARG A 257 1.26 -60.72 -11.77
N GLY A 258 2.07 -61.75 -11.64
CA GLY A 258 3.27 -61.98 -12.46
C GLY A 258 4.48 -62.35 -11.61
N SER A 259 5.60 -62.66 -12.24
CA SER A 259 6.86 -63.02 -11.56
C SER A 259 7.92 -61.91 -11.65
N ARG A 260 7.47 -60.65 -11.60
CA ARG A 260 8.30 -59.44 -11.76
C ARG A 260 8.06 -58.51 -10.59
N SER A 261 8.95 -57.55 -10.38
CA SER A 261 8.93 -56.65 -9.24
C SER A 261 9.12 -55.19 -9.66
N ALA A 262 8.64 -54.30 -8.80
CA ALA A 262 9.11 -52.92 -8.65
C ALA A 262 9.58 -52.76 -7.19
N THR A 263 10.57 -51.91 -6.96
CA THR A 263 11.20 -51.71 -5.65
C THR A 263 10.23 -51.00 -4.71
N GLY A 264 9.72 -51.72 -3.70
CA GLY A 264 8.92 -51.13 -2.64
C GLY A 264 9.81 -50.38 -1.66
N LEU A 265 9.46 -49.14 -1.35
CA LEU A 265 10.14 -48.27 -0.38
C LEU A 265 9.10 -47.64 0.56
N THR A 266 9.51 -47.21 1.75
CA THR A 266 8.66 -46.36 2.58
C THR A 266 8.66 -44.92 2.05
N THR A 267 7.66 -44.14 2.44
CA THR A 267 7.60 -42.69 2.18
C THR A 267 8.90 -41.99 2.56
N GLU A 268 9.42 -42.26 3.77
CA GLU A 268 10.67 -41.68 4.27
C GLU A 268 11.89 -42.01 3.38
N GLN A 269 11.93 -43.21 2.79
CA GLN A 269 12.96 -43.58 1.82
C GLN A 269 12.78 -42.93 0.44
N MET A 270 11.55 -42.53 0.08
CA MET A 270 11.21 -41.91 -1.21
C MET A 270 11.15 -40.38 -1.16
N THR A 271 11.42 -39.75 -0.02
CA THR A 271 11.35 -38.29 0.16
C THR A 271 12.65 -37.68 0.66
N GLY A 272 12.85 -36.37 0.47
CA GLY A 272 13.97 -35.64 1.02
C GLY A 272 15.33 -36.07 0.47
N PRO A 273 16.43 -35.76 1.18
CA PRO A 273 17.76 -36.28 0.86
C PRO A 273 17.81 -37.81 0.76
N SER A 274 17.02 -38.53 1.58
CA SER A 274 16.94 -40.00 1.59
C SER A 274 16.55 -40.60 0.24
N ALA A 275 15.75 -39.89 -0.57
CA ALA A 275 15.38 -40.32 -1.92
C ALA A 275 16.62 -40.51 -2.81
N LYS A 276 17.64 -39.65 -2.66
CA LYS A 276 18.89 -39.70 -3.44
C LYS A 276 19.70 -40.98 -3.20
N GLU A 277 19.64 -41.51 -1.97
CA GLU A 277 20.33 -42.74 -1.57
C GLU A 277 19.53 -44.00 -1.93
N ASN A 278 18.22 -44.01 -1.64
CA ASN A 278 17.36 -45.18 -1.85
C ASN A 278 16.93 -45.35 -3.31
N MET A 279 16.98 -44.28 -4.11
CA MET A 279 16.54 -44.24 -5.51
C MET A 279 17.65 -43.76 -6.46
N GLU A 280 18.94 -43.91 -6.11
CA GLU A 280 20.12 -43.43 -6.86
C GLU A 280 19.96 -43.51 -8.40
N TYR A 281 19.59 -44.69 -8.91
CA TYR A 281 19.48 -44.96 -10.35
C TYR A 281 18.27 -44.29 -11.04
N LEU A 282 17.30 -43.75 -10.28
CA LEU A 282 16.22 -42.91 -10.84
C LEU A 282 16.80 -41.68 -11.53
N PHE A 283 17.75 -41.01 -10.87
CA PHE A 283 18.39 -39.74 -11.24
C PHE A 283 19.48 -39.90 -12.32
N VAL A 284 19.96 -41.13 -12.55
CA VAL A 284 21.05 -41.38 -13.52
C VAL A 284 20.51 -41.32 -14.95
N GLY A 285 20.80 -40.23 -15.65
CA GLY A 285 20.42 -40.02 -17.05
C GLY A 285 18.96 -39.57 -17.24
N THR A 286 18.40 -38.91 -16.23
CA THR A 286 17.04 -38.35 -16.22
C THR A 286 17.06 -36.90 -15.74
N ASP A 287 15.93 -36.22 -15.90
CA ASP A 287 15.74 -34.82 -15.48
C ASP A 287 15.04 -34.76 -14.10
N PHE A 288 15.29 -35.75 -13.23
CA PHE A 288 14.75 -35.79 -11.87
C PHE A 288 15.64 -35.01 -10.91
N MET A 289 15.01 -34.19 -10.06
CA MET A 289 15.64 -33.54 -8.91
C MET A 289 15.01 -34.05 -7.60
N THR A 290 15.78 -34.06 -6.51
CA THR A 290 15.24 -34.24 -5.16
C THR A 290 14.51 -32.98 -4.70
N THR A 291 13.50 -33.16 -3.85
CA THR A 291 12.87 -32.11 -3.06
C THR A 291 12.87 -32.54 -1.58
N ASP A 292 12.32 -31.76 -0.67
CA ASP A 292 12.07 -32.20 0.71
C ASP A 292 10.93 -33.24 0.77
N GLY A 293 10.02 -33.20 -0.21
CA GLY A 293 9.05 -34.25 -0.52
C GLY A 293 9.61 -35.27 -1.51
N TYR A 294 8.77 -35.78 -2.41
CA TYR A 294 9.20 -36.73 -3.44
C TYR A 294 10.06 -36.07 -4.54
N PRO A 295 10.90 -36.84 -5.27
CA PRO A 295 11.57 -36.34 -6.46
C PRO A 295 10.59 -35.82 -7.51
N VAL A 296 10.88 -34.65 -8.08
CA VAL A 296 10.11 -34.06 -9.18
C VAL A 296 10.96 -34.05 -10.45
N LEU A 297 10.31 -33.97 -11.62
CA LEU A 297 11.02 -33.67 -12.86
C LEU A 297 11.22 -32.16 -12.95
N GLU A 298 12.44 -31.68 -13.21
CA GLU A 298 12.75 -30.24 -13.29
C GLU A 298 11.82 -29.51 -14.27
N GLN A 299 11.53 -30.14 -15.41
CA GLN A 299 10.62 -29.65 -16.44
C GLN A 299 9.13 -29.55 -16.01
N HIS A 300 8.76 -30.07 -14.84
CA HIS A 300 7.41 -29.94 -14.26
C HIS A 300 7.32 -28.83 -13.21
N VAL A 301 8.44 -28.19 -12.85
CA VAL A 301 8.46 -27.00 -12.00
C VAL A 301 7.98 -25.79 -12.81
N GLN A 302 6.84 -25.23 -12.42
CA GLN A 302 6.24 -24.04 -13.01
C GLN A 302 6.89 -22.77 -12.50
N ASN A 303 7.10 -22.63 -11.18
CA ASN A 303 7.83 -21.52 -10.56
C ASN A 303 8.78 -22.03 -9.48
N VAL A 304 9.77 -21.20 -9.13
CA VAL A 304 10.54 -21.32 -7.89
C VAL A 304 10.41 -20.00 -7.13
N ASP A 305 10.30 -20.07 -5.81
CA ASP A 305 10.27 -18.94 -4.88
C ASP A 305 11.22 -19.20 -3.70
N ILE A 306 11.72 -18.14 -3.07
CA ILE A 306 12.64 -18.23 -1.93
C ILE A 306 12.34 -17.14 -0.89
N SER A 307 12.20 -17.55 0.36
CA SER A 307 11.83 -16.68 1.48
C SER A 307 12.73 -16.89 2.70
N LEU A 308 13.00 -15.82 3.44
CA LEU A 308 13.73 -15.83 4.70
C LEU A 308 12.76 -15.52 5.84
N THR A 309 12.90 -16.20 6.98
CA THR A 309 12.12 -15.89 8.20
C THR A 309 12.41 -14.46 8.69
N ASN A 310 13.69 -14.04 8.67
CA ASN A 310 14.11 -12.67 8.88
C ASN A 310 15.10 -12.27 7.76
N SER A 311 14.88 -11.15 7.10
CA SER A 311 15.81 -10.58 6.10
C SER A 311 16.82 -9.59 6.71
N LEU A 312 16.76 -9.37 8.02
CA LEU A 312 17.68 -8.57 8.82
C LEU A 312 17.99 -9.33 10.12
N VAL A 313 19.26 -9.64 10.38
CA VAL A 313 19.72 -10.42 11.55
C VAL A 313 21.02 -9.85 12.13
N SER A 314 21.37 -10.25 13.35
CA SER A 314 22.73 -10.04 13.83
C SER A 314 23.68 -11.13 13.31
N VAL A 315 24.98 -10.87 13.35
CA VAL A 315 26.02 -11.88 13.07
C VAL A 315 26.09 -13.01 14.11
N GLU A 316 25.37 -12.88 15.24
CA GLU A 316 25.27 -13.91 16.29
C GLU A 316 23.98 -14.75 16.18
N ASP A 317 23.00 -14.31 15.38
CA ASP A 317 21.71 -14.97 15.18
C ASP A 317 21.68 -15.81 13.88
N THR A 318 20.77 -16.77 13.82
CA THR A 318 20.44 -17.50 12.58
C THR A 318 19.05 -17.10 12.06
N THR A 319 18.82 -17.32 10.76
CA THR A 319 17.48 -17.27 10.17
C THR A 319 17.26 -18.51 9.32
N ASP A 320 16.04 -19.03 9.31
CA ASP A 320 15.68 -20.08 8.35
C ASP A 320 15.36 -19.47 6.97
N ILE A 321 15.61 -20.27 5.94
CA ILE A 321 15.25 -20.01 4.54
C ILE A 321 14.32 -21.12 4.05
N THR A 322 13.40 -20.81 3.16
CA THR A 322 12.51 -21.79 2.52
C THR A 322 12.53 -21.60 1.01
N VAL A 323 12.79 -22.69 0.28
CA VAL A 323 12.70 -22.76 -1.18
C VAL A 323 11.43 -23.50 -1.55
N THR A 324 10.52 -22.86 -2.27
CA THR A 324 9.24 -23.42 -2.71
C THR A 324 9.25 -23.63 -4.22
N LEU A 325 8.73 -24.77 -4.67
CA LEU A 325 8.53 -25.11 -6.07
C LEU A 325 7.03 -25.27 -6.35
N ASP A 326 6.49 -24.44 -7.23
CA ASP A 326 5.14 -24.65 -7.78
C ASP A 326 5.24 -25.63 -8.95
N LEU A 327 4.29 -26.57 -9.05
CA LEU A 327 4.29 -27.63 -10.05
C LEU A 327 3.08 -27.50 -10.99
N TYR A 328 3.25 -27.93 -12.25
CA TYR A 328 2.19 -27.91 -13.27
C TYR A 328 0.98 -28.83 -13.00
N ASP A 329 0.94 -29.55 -11.87
CA ASP A 329 -0.26 -30.26 -11.39
C ASP A 329 -1.11 -29.42 -10.41
N GLY A 330 -0.72 -28.17 -10.15
CA GLY A 330 -1.39 -27.27 -9.21
C GLY A 330 -1.00 -27.50 -7.74
N THR A 331 -0.02 -28.37 -7.47
CA THR A 331 0.56 -28.53 -6.13
C THR A 331 1.87 -27.74 -5.98
N SER A 332 2.34 -27.61 -4.75
CA SER A 332 3.67 -27.10 -4.47
C SER A 332 4.40 -27.98 -3.44
N THR A 333 5.73 -27.90 -3.45
CA THR A 333 6.61 -28.64 -2.54
C THR A 333 7.84 -27.81 -2.19
N THR A 334 8.48 -28.07 -1.05
CA THR A 334 9.73 -27.38 -0.69
C THR A 334 10.95 -28.17 -1.13
N ALA A 335 12.05 -27.49 -1.45
CA ALA A 335 13.35 -28.08 -1.77
C ALA A 335 14.46 -27.57 -0.84
N THR A 336 14.11 -27.06 0.33
CA THR A 336 14.96 -26.32 1.25
C THR A 336 16.22 -27.09 1.69
N LYS A 337 16.14 -28.41 1.86
CA LYS A 337 17.26 -29.29 2.29
C LYS A 337 18.01 -29.92 1.13
N THR A 338 17.58 -29.68 -0.09
CA THR A 338 17.99 -30.41 -1.30
C THR A 338 18.39 -29.51 -2.47
N SER A 339 18.12 -28.20 -2.36
CA SER A 339 18.55 -27.16 -3.31
C SER A 339 20.05 -26.94 -3.24
N ASP A 340 20.63 -26.59 -4.39
CA ASP A 340 21.94 -25.96 -4.48
C ASP A 340 21.74 -24.45 -4.37
N TYR A 341 22.53 -23.77 -3.52
CA TYR A 341 22.37 -22.35 -3.21
C TYR A 341 23.55 -21.56 -3.76
N ASP A 342 23.29 -20.61 -4.66
CA ASP A 342 24.28 -19.68 -5.18
C ASP A 342 24.31 -18.42 -4.29
N LEU A 343 25.51 -18.00 -3.87
CA LEU A 343 25.72 -16.92 -2.90
C LEU A 343 26.58 -15.83 -3.53
N SER A 344 26.21 -14.56 -3.36
CA SER A 344 27.01 -13.44 -3.90
C SER A 344 28.39 -13.28 -3.25
N ASP A 345 28.59 -13.89 -2.08
CA ASP A 345 29.73 -13.72 -1.17
C ASP A 345 29.71 -14.84 -0.10
N GLU A 346 30.76 -14.92 0.71
CA GLU A 346 30.97 -16.00 1.71
C GLU A 346 30.55 -15.59 3.15
N ILE A 347 29.72 -14.55 3.32
CA ILE A 347 29.33 -14.03 4.67
C ILE A 347 28.26 -14.88 5.37
N VAL A 348 27.73 -15.91 4.69
CA VAL A 348 26.76 -16.87 5.23
C VAL A 348 27.10 -18.30 4.82
N THR A 349 26.62 -19.25 5.61
CA THR A 349 26.52 -20.67 5.24
C THR A 349 25.08 -21.13 5.38
N ILE A 350 24.66 -22.11 4.58
CA ILE A 350 23.30 -22.67 4.62
C ILE A 350 23.38 -24.18 4.79
N GLU A 351 22.80 -24.69 5.88
CA GLU A 351 22.70 -26.14 6.13
C GLU A 351 21.25 -26.51 6.48
N ASN A 352 20.68 -27.48 5.77
CA ASN A 352 19.32 -28.02 5.99
C ASN A 352 18.17 -26.99 6.04
N GLY A 353 18.39 -25.77 5.55
CA GLY A 353 17.43 -24.66 5.61
C GLY A 353 17.72 -23.58 6.65
N THR A 354 18.72 -23.74 7.50
CA THR A 354 19.15 -22.69 8.43
C THR A 354 20.34 -21.93 7.85
N VAL A 355 20.20 -20.61 7.72
CA VAL A 355 21.25 -19.68 7.32
C VAL A 355 22.00 -19.22 8.57
N THR A 356 23.32 -19.44 8.57
CA THR A 356 24.23 -19.05 9.66
C THR A 356 25.23 -18.03 9.13
N PRO A 357 25.18 -16.77 9.58
CA PRO A 357 26.16 -15.76 9.23
C PRO A 357 27.57 -16.05 9.77
N SER A 358 28.57 -15.46 9.13
CA SER A 358 29.98 -15.50 9.52
C SER A 358 30.59 -14.09 9.66
N GLU A 359 30.15 -13.13 8.84
CA GLU A 359 30.59 -11.74 8.83
C GLU A 359 29.39 -10.79 8.60
N THR A 360 29.56 -9.50 8.89
CA THR A 360 28.53 -8.48 8.64
C THR A 360 28.57 -7.96 7.21
N GLY A 361 27.40 -7.69 6.63
CA GLY A 361 27.25 -7.27 5.24
C GLY A 361 25.86 -7.57 4.69
N GLN A 362 25.66 -7.30 3.40
CA GLN A 362 24.44 -7.67 2.68
C GLN A 362 24.77 -8.71 1.61
N THR A 363 24.09 -9.85 1.67
CA THR A 363 24.27 -10.98 0.75
C THR A 363 22.98 -11.29 -0.01
N THR A 364 23.10 -11.86 -1.21
CA THR A 364 21.99 -12.35 -2.01
C THR A 364 22.11 -13.86 -2.21
N ILE A 365 21.13 -14.57 -1.68
CA ILE A 365 20.98 -16.02 -1.77
C ILE A 365 20.08 -16.33 -2.95
N SER A 366 20.55 -17.11 -3.92
CA SER A 366 19.84 -17.41 -5.16
C SER A 366 19.69 -18.91 -5.37
N VAL A 367 18.57 -19.33 -5.95
CA VAL A 367 18.32 -20.72 -6.36
C VAL A 367 17.84 -20.78 -7.80
N ALA A 368 18.26 -21.80 -8.54
CA ALA A 368 17.96 -21.97 -9.95
C ALA A 368 17.45 -23.38 -10.27
N VAL A 369 16.28 -23.48 -10.89
CA VAL A 369 15.64 -24.75 -11.28
C VAL A 369 15.02 -24.60 -12.66
N ASN A 370 15.33 -25.48 -13.62
CA ASN A 370 14.73 -25.47 -14.96
C ASN A 370 14.77 -24.08 -15.66
N GLY A 371 15.89 -23.38 -15.54
CA GLY A 371 16.08 -22.03 -16.08
C GLY A 371 15.29 -20.91 -15.40
N LYS A 372 14.59 -21.19 -14.30
CA LYS A 372 13.89 -20.21 -13.44
C LYS A 372 14.75 -19.92 -12.22
N THR A 373 14.75 -18.68 -11.74
CA THR A 373 15.61 -18.20 -10.67
C THR A 373 14.82 -17.40 -9.65
N ALA A 374 15.04 -17.66 -8.36
CA ALA A 374 14.50 -16.87 -7.26
C ALA A 374 15.62 -16.45 -6.30
N ASN A 375 15.53 -15.22 -5.78
CA ASN A 375 16.59 -14.59 -5.00
C ASN A 375 16.01 -13.96 -3.72
N ALA A 376 16.66 -14.17 -2.58
CA ALA A 376 16.41 -13.47 -1.32
C ALA A 376 17.65 -12.67 -0.90
N THR A 377 17.44 -11.51 -0.27
CA THR A 377 18.53 -10.68 0.27
C THR A 377 18.49 -10.73 1.79
N LEU A 378 19.65 -10.94 2.41
CA LEU A 378 19.86 -10.93 3.86
C LEU A 378 20.85 -9.82 4.24
N ASP A 379 20.47 -9.01 5.22
CA ASP A 379 21.27 -7.95 5.82
C ASP A 379 21.75 -8.42 7.21
N VAL A 380 23.06 -8.59 7.37
CA VAL A 380 23.71 -9.10 8.59
C VAL A 380 24.47 -7.96 9.26
N ARG A 381 24.15 -7.67 10.53
CA ARG A 381 24.71 -6.53 11.25
C ARG A 381 25.28 -6.91 12.62
N THR A 382 25.92 -5.96 13.30
CA THR A 382 26.20 -6.13 14.73
C THR A 382 24.89 -6.10 15.54
N PRO A 383 24.79 -6.85 16.65
CA PRO A 383 23.69 -6.70 17.61
C PRO A 383 23.51 -5.24 18.04
N ALA A 384 22.32 -4.87 18.52
CA ALA A 384 22.09 -3.54 19.10
C ALA A 384 22.93 -3.36 20.37
N ASP A 385 23.67 -2.25 20.46
CA ASP A 385 24.51 -1.88 21.59
C ASP A 385 24.10 -0.47 22.04
N ILE A 386 23.01 -0.42 22.80
CA ILE A 386 22.35 0.82 23.21
C ILE A 386 22.98 1.31 24.50
N SER A 387 23.48 2.54 24.47
CA SER A 387 24.00 3.24 25.64
C SER A 387 23.41 4.65 25.76
N MET A 388 23.46 5.21 26.97
CA MET A 388 23.03 6.58 27.20
C MET A 388 24.17 7.53 26.84
N ALA A 389 24.03 8.31 25.77
CA ALA A 389 25.00 9.34 25.39
C ALA A 389 24.94 10.50 26.41
N ASP A 390 23.81 11.22 26.46
CA ASP A 390 23.59 12.36 27.37
C ASP A 390 22.33 12.18 28.23
N ALA A 391 22.31 12.81 29.40
CA ALA A 391 21.10 13.01 30.21
C ALA A 391 21.28 14.23 31.11
N GLN A 392 20.31 15.15 31.08
CA GLN A 392 20.37 16.39 31.84
C GLN A 392 19.00 16.81 32.39
N LEU A 393 19.00 17.39 33.59
CA LEU A 393 17.84 18.03 34.19
C LEU A 393 17.63 19.41 33.56
N ASP A 394 16.55 19.58 32.78
CA ASP A 394 16.34 20.79 31.94
C ASP A 394 16.28 22.09 32.79
N THR A 395 15.79 21.99 34.03
CA THR A 395 15.69 23.10 34.97
C THR A 395 15.93 22.67 36.41
N ALA A 396 17.05 23.08 37.01
CA ALA A 396 17.38 22.81 38.42
C ALA A 396 16.50 23.55 39.45
N THR A 397 15.61 24.46 39.03
CA THR A 397 14.64 25.09 39.95
C THR A 397 13.29 25.39 39.29
N ILE A 398 12.20 24.92 39.92
CA ILE A 398 10.80 25.13 39.52
C ILE A 398 9.92 25.54 40.72
N LEU A 399 8.61 25.72 40.51
CA LEU A 399 7.60 25.91 41.55
C LEU A 399 6.78 24.64 41.78
N ALA A 400 6.22 24.47 42.98
CA ALA A 400 5.35 23.36 43.31
C ALA A 400 4.09 23.29 42.41
N ASN A 401 3.66 22.07 42.12
CA ASN A 401 2.62 21.76 41.13
C ASN A 401 2.97 22.19 39.68
N SER A 402 4.25 22.41 39.39
CA SER A 402 4.76 22.57 38.02
C SER A 402 5.38 21.26 37.50
N THR A 403 5.51 21.16 36.18
CA THR A 403 6.23 20.06 35.52
C THR A 403 7.73 20.33 35.52
N ALA A 404 8.49 19.36 36.05
CA ALA A 404 9.92 19.20 35.83
C ALA A 404 10.16 18.25 34.66
N SER A 405 11.33 18.33 34.03
CA SER A 405 11.69 17.49 32.90
C SER A 405 13.19 17.21 32.81
N VAL A 406 13.50 16.03 32.29
CA VAL A 406 14.86 15.55 31.97
C VAL A 406 14.91 15.22 30.49
N SER A 407 15.81 15.84 29.75
CA SER A 407 16.12 15.45 28.37
C SER A 407 17.29 14.48 28.38
N ALA A 408 17.17 13.37 27.66
CA ALA A 408 18.21 12.36 27.55
C ALA A 408 18.29 11.77 26.14
N THR A 409 19.50 11.44 25.71
CA THR A 409 19.81 10.86 24.40
C THR A 409 20.38 9.45 24.60
N LEU A 410 19.78 8.48 23.92
CA LEU A 410 20.40 7.18 23.69
C LEU A 410 21.14 7.18 22.34
N GLU A 411 22.25 6.46 22.29
CA GLU A 411 23.05 6.17 21.10
C GLU A 411 23.12 4.65 20.94
N ASN A 412 23.08 4.15 19.71
CA ASN A 412 23.18 2.73 19.39
C ASN A 412 24.39 2.48 18.49
N ASP A 413 25.52 2.07 19.08
CA ASP A 413 26.72 1.67 18.34
C ASP A 413 26.47 0.41 17.47
N GLY A 414 25.44 -0.37 17.82
CA GLY A 414 24.99 -1.55 17.10
C GLY A 414 24.26 -1.25 15.79
N GLY A 415 24.42 -2.13 14.78
CA GLY A 415 23.83 -1.95 13.45
C GLY A 415 22.37 -2.42 13.33
N LEU A 416 21.91 -3.28 14.24
CA LEU A 416 20.49 -3.58 14.41
C LEU A 416 19.78 -2.47 15.21
N PRO A 417 18.51 -2.17 14.91
CA PRO A 417 17.67 -1.37 15.78
C PRO A 417 17.39 -2.11 17.10
N GLY A 418 17.17 -1.37 18.18
CA GLY A 418 16.83 -1.93 19.48
C GLY A 418 15.98 -0.97 20.33
N SER A 419 15.79 -1.32 21.59
CA SER A 419 15.11 -0.47 22.56
C SER A 419 15.60 -0.71 23.99
N ASP A 420 15.62 0.34 24.82
CA ASP A 420 15.90 0.26 26.26
C ASP A 420 14.82 0.99 27.08
N SER A 421 14.63 0.56 28.33
CA SER A 421 13.54 1.00 29.22
C SER A 421 14.06 1.85 30.36
N LEU A 422 14.15 3.16 30.11
CA LEU A 422 14.77 4.12 31.03
C LEU A 422 13.79 4.54 32.13
N THR A 423 14.30 4.67 33.35
CA THR A 423 13.51 5.07 34.52
C THR A 423 14.11 6.32 35.17
N LEU A 424 13.25 7.32 35.39
CA LEU A 424 13.51 8.55 36.10
C LEU A 424 13.02 8.42 37.54
N THR A 425 13.87 8.75 38.52
CA THR A 425 13.52 8.78 39.94
C THR A 425 13.78 10.14 40.57
N ALA A 426 13.00 10.46 41.59
CA ALA A 426 13.21 11.58 42.50
C ALA A 426 13.27 11.01 43.93
N ASP A 427 14.35 11.27 44.66
CA ASP A 427 14.67 10.66 45.97
C ASP A 427 14.63 9.11 45.98
N GLY A 428 14.80 8.49 44.80
CA GLY A 428 14.70 7.04 44.61
C GLY A 428 13.28 6.49 44.37
N GLU A 429 12.23 7.34 44.34
CA GLU A 429 10.89 6.96 43.91
C GLU A 429 10.74 7.20 42.39
N THR A 430 10.25 6.20 41.66
CA THR A 430 10.01 6.30 40.20
C THR A 430 8.93 7.33 39.89
N VAL A 431 9.29 8.34 39.10
CA VAL A 431 8.38 9.42 38.67
C VAL A 431 8.02 9.38 37.18
N ALA A 432 8.86 8.73 36.36
CA ALA A 432 8.54 8.40 34.97
C ALA A 432 9.36 7.18 34.50
N THR A 433 8.82 6.41 33.56
CA THR A 433 9.50 5.33 32.85
C THR A 433 9.00 5.32 31.41
N ASP A 434 9.89 5.11 30.43
CA ASP A 434 9.52 4.97 29.01
C ASP A 434 10.50 4.02 28.28
N THR A 435 10.06 3.41 27.19
CA THR A 435 10.86 2.49 26.37
C THR A 435 11.25 3.14 25.05
N LEU A 436 12.44 3.73 25.03
CA LEU A 436 12.97 4.40 23.84
C LEU A 436 13.47 3.36 22.83
N HIS A 437 13.10 3.53 21.57
CA HIS A 437 13.58 2.73 20.45
C HIS A 437 14.62 3.55 19.68
N VAL A 438 15.72 2.92 19.29
CA VAL A 438 16.84 3.56 18.60
C VAL A 438 17.13 2.80 17.31
N GLY A 439 17.37 3.53 16.21
CA GLY A 439 17.85 2.95 14.96
C GLY A 439 19.22 2.28 15.13
N GLY A 440 19.65 1.47 14.17
CA GLY A 440 21.02 0.95 14.15
C GLY A 440 21.99 2.02 13.65
N HIS A 441 23.09 2.27 14.38
CA HIS A 441 24.02 3.39 14.16
C HIS A 441 23.32 4.76 14.18
N ASP A 442 22.44 4.98 15.16
CA ASP A 442 21.55 6.13 15.26
C ASP A 442 21.44 6.65 16.71
N GLU A 443 20.92 7.87 16.88
CA GLU A 443 20.67 8.50 18.18
C GLU A 443 19.17 8.78 18.37
N THR A 444 18.69 8.79 19.62
CA THR A 444 17.30 9.20 19.93
C THR A 444 17.24 9.97 21.25
N THR A 445 16.85 11.25 21.16
CA THR A 445 16.58 12.12 22.31
C THR A 445 15.11 12.09 22.70
N ALA A 446 14.82 11.98 23.99
CA ALA A 446 13.46 12.09 24.55
C ALA A 446 13.46 12.92 25.84
N THR A 447 12.30 13.52 26.16
CA THR A 447 12.13 14.40 27.33
C THR A 447 11.12 13.81 28.32
N PHE A 448 11.63 13.30 29.43
CA PHE A 448 10.87 12.65 30.49
C PHE A 448 10.32 13.72 31.44
N SER A 449 9.00 13.88 31.48
CA SER A 449 8.32 14.98 32.18
C SER A 449 7.42 14.48 33.31
N TRP A 450 7.49 15.10 34.49
CA TRP A 450 6.68 14.74 35.66
C TRP A 450 6.29 15.96 36.50
N SER A 451 5.17 15.88 37.22
CA SER A 451 4.63 16.99 38.02
C SER A 451 5.03 16.86 39.49
N VAL A 452 5.68 17.89 40.06
CA VAL A 452 6.19 17.84 41.44
C VAL A 452 5.29 18.64 42.39
N GLY A 453 4.47 17.96 43.19
CA GLY A 453 3.39 18.59 43.95
C GLY A 453 3.78 19.34 45.24
N GLN A 454 4.97 19.09 45.79
CA GLN A 454 5.43 19.69 47.05
C GLN A 454 6.72 20.49 46.86
N ALA A 455 6.95 21.48 47.73
CA ALA A 455 8.21 22.22 47.78
C ALA A 455 9.24 21.45 48.63
N GLY A 456 10.48 21.42 48.16
CA GLY A 456 11.57 20.60 48.70
C GLY A 456 12.78 20.58 47.76
N THR A 457 13.78 19.79 48.10
CA THR A 457 14.90 19.44 47.21
C THR A 457 14.83 17.94 46.97
N TYR A 458 14.94 17.54 45.71
CA TYR A 458 14.84 16.14 45.27
C TYR A 458 16.12 15.70 44.57
N ASP A 459 16.73 14.60 44.99
CA ASP A 459 17.83 13.96 44.27
C ASP A 459 17.29 13.29 43.00
N ILE A 460 17.71 13.76 41.81
CA ILE A 460 17.22 13.21 40.53
C ILE A 460 18.21 12.18 39.97
N THR A 461 17.70 10.98 39.65
CA THR A 461 18.46 9.97 38.92
C THR A 461 17.72 9.49 37.68
N PHE A 462 18.47 9.15 36.64
CA PHE A 462 17.94 8.69 35.37
C PHE A 462 18.75 7.49 34.87
N GLY A 463 18.14 6.31 34.91
CA GLY A 463 18.91 5.06 34.95
C GLY A 463 19.94 5.10 36.10
N ASP A 464 21.17 4.67 35.82
CA ASP A 464 22.29 4.72 36.77
C ASP A 464 22.94 6.12 36.92
N ARG A 465 22.50 7.14 36.16
CA ARG A 465 23.08 8.50 36.25
C ARG A 465 22.39 9.33 37.33
N ASN A 466 23.17 9.94 38.22
CA ASN A 466 22.68 11.04 39.07
C ASN A 466 22.79 12.35 38.28
N LEU A 467 21.68 13.11 38.21
CA LEU A 467 21.57 14.35 37.44
C LEU A 467 21.61 15.63 38.33
N GLY A 468 21.86 15.45 39.63
CA GLY A 468 21.86 16.50 40.64
C GLY A 468 20.49 16.78 41.27
N GLU A 469 20.45 17.84 42.06
CA GLU A 469 19.29 18.24 42.85
C GLU A 469 18.28 19.09 42.03
N LEU A 470 17.00 18.71 42.04
CA LEU A 470 15.90 19.57 41.66
C LEU A 470 15.38 20.33 42.88
N THR A 471 15.51 21.66 42.89
CA THR A 471 14.87 22.51 43.90
C THR A 471 13.45 22.90 43.47
N VAL A 472 12.46 22.63 44.32
CA VAL A 472 11.06 23.02 44.10
C VAL A 472 10.64 24.01 45.17
N LEU A 473 10.27 25.21 44.74
CA LEU A 473 9.93 26.33 45.63
C LEU A 473 8.41 26.51 45.77
N ASN A 474 7.98 27.21 46.83
CA ASN A 474 6.58 27.56 47.04
C ASN A 474 6.10 28.59 45.99
N ASN A 475 4.83 28.52 45.61
CA ASN A 475 4.28 29.26 44.47
C ASN A 475 4.16 30.78 44.66
N ASP A 476 4.41 31.28 45.88
CA ASP A 476 4.57 32.69 46.21
C ASP A 476 5.98 33.25 45.96
N SER A 477 6.97 32.38 45.66
CA SER A 477 8.36 32.76 45.39
C SER A 477 8.54 33.55 44.09
N VAL A 478 7.62 33.41 43.12
CA VAL A 478 7.57 34.22 41.91
C VAL A 478 6.19 34.87 41.84
N THR A 479 6.11 36.13 41.43
CA THR A 479 4.83 36.82 41.25
C THR A 479 4.79 37.64 39.97
N LEU A 480 3.72 37.49 39.19
CA LEU A 480 3.36 38.41 38.12
C LEU A 480 2.94 39.74 38.74
N ARG A 481 3.79 40.77 38.61
CA ARG A 481 3.62 42.08 39.24
C ARG A 481 2.89 43.09 38.37
N ASN A 482 3.16 43.09 37.06
CA ASN A 482 2.48 43.99 36.14
C ASN A 482 2.42 43.43 34.72
N VAL A 483 1.50 43.95 33.91
CA VAL A 483 1.47 43.77 32.45
C VAL A 483 1.31 45.15 31.83
N ILE A 484 2.20 45.51 30.92
CA ILE A 484 2.26 46.84 30.30
C ILE A 484 2.15 46.67 28.79
N ALA A 485 1.30 47.47 28.16
CA ALA A 485 1.16 47.58 26.71
C ALA A 485 1.03 49.06 26.33
N PRO A 486 1.26 49.45 25.07
CA PRO A 486 0.89 50.76 24.56
C PRO A 486 -0.60 51.03 24.80
N LYS A 487 -0.97 52.25 25.18
CA LYS A 487 -2.39 52.62 25.39
C LYS A 487 -3.19 52.61 24.08
N THR A 488 -2.52 52.89 22.96
CA THR A 488 -3.10 53.12 21.64
C THR A 488 -2.14 52.62 20.56
N VAL A 489 -2.64 51.96 19.53
CA VAL A 489 -1.90 51.56 18.33
C VAL A 489 -2.78 51.74 17.08
N THR A 490 -2.19 51.75 15.90
CA THR A 490 -2.90 51.67 14.61
C THR A 490 -2.98 50.22 14.11
N PRO A 491 -4.03 49.82 13.36
CA PRO A 491 -4.10 48.52 12.72
C PRO A 491 -2.89 48.20 11.82
N GLY A 492 -2.53 46.92 11.72
CA GLY A 492 -1.57 46.41 10.72
C GLY A 492 -0.08 46.43 11.11
N GLY A 493 0.29 46.96 12.28
CA GLY A 493 1.65 46.86 12.84
C GLY A 493 1.81 45.77 13.90
N THR A 494 3.01 45.63 14.47
CA THR A 494 3.26 44.81 15.68
C THR A 494 3.59 45.68 16.88
N TYR A 495 3.38 45.18 18.10
CA TYR A 495 3.71 45.89 19.33
C TYR A 495 3.97 44.96 20.53
N ASP A 496 4.75 45.48 21.49
CA ASP A 496 5.13 44.77 22.71
C ASP A 496 4.02 44.75 23.78
N VAL A 497 3.78 43.56 24.36
CA VAL A 497 3.10 43.40 25.65
C VAL A 497 4.09 42.83 26.67
N LYS A 498 4.44 43.62 27.69
CA LYS A 498 5.51 43.32 28.65
C LYS A 498 4.96 42.87 29.99
N ALA A 499 5.25 41.61 30.34
CA ALA A 499 4.91 41.00 31.62
C ALA A 499 6.10 41.10 32.58
N ILE A 500 5.90 41.78 33.72
CA ILE A 500 6.93 42.01 34.73
C ILE A 500 6.73 41.03 35.88
N PHE A 501 7.74 40.20 36.12
CA PHE A 501 7.81 39.22 37.19
C PHE A 501 8.82 39.66 38.24
N GLU A 502 8.44 39.60 39.52
CA GLU A 502 9.40 39.58 40.63
C GLU A 502 9.60 38.13 41.08
N ASN A 503 10.83 37.82 41.50
CA ASN A 503 11.21 36.57 42.15
C ASN A 503 11.82 36.95 43.50
N THR A 504 11.37 36.32 44.58
CA THR A 504 11.83 36.57 45.96
C THR A 504 12.83 35.52 46.46
N ALA A 505 13.16 34.52 45.63
CA ALA A 505 14.21 33.56 45.89
C ALA A 505 15.56 34.01 45.30
N ASP A 506 16.65 33.64 45.99
CA ASP A 506 18.02 33.99 45.58
C ASP A 506 18.53 33.23 44.33
N THR A 507 17.71 32.34 43.75
CA THR A 507 18.00 31.59 42.51
C THR A 507 17.00 31.90 41.40
N ALA A 508 17.41 31.71 40.14
CA ALA A 508 16.52 31.90 38.99
C ALA A 508 15.56 30.73 38.82
N VAL A 509 14.26 31.00 38.73
CA VAL A 509 13.19 29.99 38.67
C VAL A 509 12.58 29.95 37.28
N SER A 510 12.40 28.75 36.71
CA SER A 510 11.66 28.58 35.46
C SER A 510 10.17 28.39 35.73
N VAL A 511 9.32 29.20 35.08
CA VAL A 511 7.86 29.20 35.30
C VAL A 511 7.07 29.21 33.98
N PRO A 512 5.93 28.50 33.89
CA PRO A 512 5.02 28.63 32.76
C PRO A 512 4.26 29.95 32.81
N VAL A 513 4.05 30.57 31.65
CA VAL A 513 3.25 31.79 31.47
C VAL A 513 2.33 31.64 30.25
N THR A 514 1.10 32.14 30.37
CA THR A 514 0.14 32.17 29.26
C THR A 514 -0.22 33.61 28.94
N TYR A 515 0.01 34.05 27.70
CA TYR A 515 -0.56 35.29 27.16
C TYR A 515 -1.82 34.98 26.34
N ARG A 516 -2.85 35.82 26.48
CA ARG A 516 -4.07 35.80 25.66
C ARG A 516 -4.48 37.23 25.34
N GLY A 517 -4.59 37.56 24.05
CA GLY A 517 -5.02 38.87 23.59
C GLY A 517 -4.93 38.97 22.07
N ASP A 518 -5.85 39.74 21.48
CA ASP A 518 -6.02 39.85 20.02
C ASP A 518 -6.17 38.51 19.28
N GLU A 519 -7.00 37.61 19.81
CA GLU A 519 -7.24 36.23 19.35
C GLU A 519 -6.00 35.30 19.38
N GLN A 520 -4.80 35.85 19.58
CA GLN A 520 -3.58 35.13 19.89
C GLN A 520 -3.66 34.52 21.31
N THR A 521 -3.22 33.27 21.43
CA THR A 521 -2.88 32.62 22.70
C THR A 521 -1.46 32.08 22.58
N VAL A 522 -0.60 32.37 23.55
CA VAL A 522 0.79 31.91 23.60
C VAL A 522 1.03 31.31 24.98
N GLU A 523 1.66 30.13 25.03
CA GLU A 523 2.10 29.48 26.25
C GLU A 523 3.62 29.29 26.15
N ASP A 524 4.37 29.74 27.17
CA ASP A 524 5.83 29.80 27.19
C ASP A 524 6.39 29.43 28.58
N ARG A 525 7.66 29.04 28.68
CA ARG A 525 8.38 28.79 29.94
C ARG A 525 9.53 29.78 30.12
N ILE A 526 9.29 30.79 30.96
CA ILE A 526 10.24 31.89 31.18
C ILE A 526 11.13 31.63 32.40
N ARG A 527 12.41 32.01 32.30
CA ARG A 527 13.38 31.96 33.42
C ARG A 527 13.41 33.30 34.15
N VAL A 528 12.81 33.36 35.34
CA VAL A 528 12.75 34.59 36.15
C VAL A 528 13.96 34.66 37.09
N ALA A 529 14.89 35.57 36.79
CA ALA A 529 16.07 35.82 37.62
C ALA A 529 15.72 36.43 39.00
N PRO A 530 16.59 36.32 40.03
CA PRO A 530 16.37 36.90 41.36
C PRO A 530 16.14 38.42 41.36
N SER A 531 16.64 39.13 40.34
CA SER A 531 16.39 40.55 40.10
C SER A 531 14.97 40.86 39.60
N GLY A 532 14.11 39.86 39.49
CA GLY A 532 12.94 39.88 38.62
C GLY A 532 13.32 39.75 37.14
N THR A 533 12.32 39.69 36.27
CA THR A 533 12.47 39.58 34.81
C THR A 533 11.28 40.20 34.10
N THR A 534 11.52 40.86 32.97
CA THR A 534 10.46 41.36 32.07
C THR A 534 10.46 40.51 30.82
N HIS A 535 9.43 39.69 30.63
CA HIS A 535 9.20 38.97 29.38
C HIS A 535 8.35 39.84 28.44
N THR A 536 8.54 39.71 27.12
CA THR A 536 7.84 40.50 26.10
C THR A 536 7.18 39.56 25.09
N PHE A 537 5.85 39.64 25.00
CA PHE A 537 5.09 39.03 23.92
C PHE A 537 4.96 40.05 22.78
N GLU A 538 5.31 39.66 21.55
CA GLU A 538 5.00 40.46 20.36
C GLU A 538 3.58 40.14 19.87
N VAL A 539 2.80 41.19 19.62
CA VAL A 539 1.38 41.11 19.27
C VAL A 539 1.11 41.84 17.96
N ASN A 540 0.41 41.19 17.04
CA ASN A 540 -0.07 41.81 15.80
C ASN A 540 -1.31 42.66 16.09
N ALA A 541 -1.36 43.88 15.57
CA ALA A 541 -2.48 44.80 15.74
C ALA A 541 -3.60 44.48 14.72
N SER A 542 -4.33 43.37 14.93
CA SER A 542 -5.23 42.79 13.91
C SER A 542 -6.64 43.40 13.88
N LYS A 543 -7.09 44.00 14.99
CA LYS A 543 -8.48 44.50 15.08
C LYS A 543 -8.69 45.83 14.35
N PRO A 544 -9.91 46.05 13.80
CA PRO A 544 -10.28 47.33 13.23
C PRO A 544 -10.33 48.44 14.29
N THR A 545 -10.24 49.68 13.82
CA THR A 545 -10.43 50.93 14.57
C THR A 545 -11.60 50.90 15.56
N GLY A 546 -11.46 51.62 16.67
CA GLY A 546 -12.50 51.81 17.67
C GLY A 546 -12.71 50.61 18.58
N ARG A 547 -11.92 49.54 18.41
CA ARG A 547 -11.89 48.38 19.31
C ARG A 547 -10.80 48.55 20.36
N THR A 548 -11.07 48.06 21.57
CA THR A 548 -10.07 47.92 22.63
C THR A 548 -9.70 46.46 22.79
N ILE A 549 -8.43 46.15 22.57
CA ILE A 549 -7.82 44.85 22.81
C ILE A 549 -7.55 44.74 24.30
N THR A 550 -8.02 43.65 24.92
CA THR A 550 -7.68 43.30 26.31
C THR A 550 -6.58 42.26 26.28
N HIS A 551 -5.40 42.64 26.74
CA HIS A 551 -4.26 41.75 26.93
C HIS A 551 -4.35 41.14 28.32
N ALA A 552 -4.42 39.81 28.39
CA ALA A 552 -4.31 39.06 29.63
C ALA A 552 -2.99 38.29 29.65
N VAL A 553 -2.27 38.36 30.77
CA VAL A 553 -1.16 37.44 31.06
C VAL A 553 -1.49 36.71 32.36
N SER A 554 -1.38 35.39 32.32
CA SER A 554 -1.69 34.47 33.41
C SER A 554 -0.44 33.71 33.84
N PHE A 555 -0.24 33.62 35.15
CA PHE A 555 0.80 32.84 35.80
C PHE A 555 0.23 32.29 37.11
N GLY A 556 0.14 30.97 37.23
CA GLY A 556 -0.69 30.31 38.25
C GLY A 556 -2.13 30.86 38.23
N GLU A 557 -2.71 31.09 39.41
CA GLU A 557 -4.03 31.73 39.53
C GLU A 557 -4.00 33.24 39.20
N THR A 558 -2.82 33.87 39.14
CA THR A 558 -2.71 35.32 38.93
C THR A 558 -2.85 35.66 37.44
N THR A 559 -3.99 36.24 37.07
CA THR A 559 -4.17 36.87 35.74
C THR A 559 -4.21 38.38 35.85
N ARG A 560 -3.25 39.06 35.21
CA ARG A 560 -3.24 40.53 35.08
C ARG A 560 -3.67 40.95 33.69
N ARG A 561 -4.27 42.13 33.58
CA ARG A 561 -4.80 42.67 32.33
C ARG A 561 -4.38 44.11 32.09
N THR A 562 -4.16 44.45 30.83
CA THR A 562 -3.98 45.82 30.32
C THR A 562 -4.70 45.97 28.98
N ASN A 563 -5.01 47.21 28.60
CA ASN A 563 -5.85 47.50 27.43
C ASN A 563 -5.10 48.39 26.44
N THR A 564 -5.29 48.09 25.15
CA THR A 564 -4.76 48.84 24.01
C THR A 564 -5.90 49.18 23.07
N THR A 565 -6.07 50.44 22.68
CA THR A 565 -7.15 50.88 21.78
C THR A 565 -6.66 51.09 20.36
N MET A 566 -7.41 50.57 19.39
CA MET A 566 -7.17 50.72 17.96
C MET A 566 -7.65 52.10 17.49
N LEU A 567 -6.74 52.93 17.00
CA LEU A 567 -7.02 54.24 16.41
C LEU A 567 -6.98 54.16 14.87
N ALA A 568 -7.84 54.91 14.18
CA ALA A 568 -7.75 55.07 12.74
C ALA A 568 -6.43 55.77 12.35
N PRO A 569 -5.69 55.26 11.35
CA PRO A 569 -4.59 55.99 10.74
C PRO A 569 -5.11 57.28 10.09
N ALA A 570 -4.25 58.30 10.00
CA ALA A 570 -4.58 59.54 9.29
C ALA A 570 -5.00 59.21 7.85
N THR A 571 -6.20 59.65 7.47
CA THR A 571 -6.83 59.40 6.18
C THR A 571 -7.45 60.72 5.76
N PHE A 572 -7.33 61.12 4.49
CA PHE A 572 -7.67 62.46 4.07
C PHE A 572 -8.81 62.45 3.05
N GLU A 573 -9.72 63.41 3.16
CA GLU A 573 -10.82 63.64 2.23
C GLU A 573 -10.81 65.11 1.78
N VAL A 574 -11.19 65.36 0.52
CA VAL A 574 -11.46 66.70 -0.02
C VAL A 574 -12.93 67.00 0.24
N ALA A 575 -13.24 67.43 1.47
CA ALA A 575 -14.60 67.63 1.97
C ALA A 575 -15.42 68.69 1.22
N ALA A 576 -14.77 69.64 0.53
CA ALA A 576 -15.40 70.57 -0.42
C ALA A 576 -14.38 71.19 -1.39
N LEU A 577 -14.85 71.60 -2.55
CA LEU A 577 -14.14 72.42 -3.53
C LEU A 577 -15.08 73.58 -3.94
N ASP A 578 -14.61 74.83 -3.83
CA ASP A 578 -15.38 76.03 -4.13
C ASP A 578 -14.69 76.82 -5.26
N VAL A 579 -15.44 77.09 -6.33
CA VAL A 579 -14.99 77.79 -7.55
C VAL A 579 -16.12 78.63 -8.14
N PRO A 580 -15.82 79.79 -8.76
CA PRO A 580 -16.83 80.60 -9.43
C PRO A 580 -17.30 79.98 -10.75
N GLU A 581 -18.61 79.99 -11.02
CA GLU A 581 -19.20 79.39 -12.23
C GLU A 581 -18.62 79.94 -13.55
N THR A 582 -18.33 81.26 -13.59
CA THR A 582 -17.90 81.96 -14.81
C THR A 582 -16.88 83.06 -14.51
N VAL A 583 -15.91 83.23 -15.41
CA VAL A 583 -14.85 84.25 -15.35
C VAL A 583 -14.56 84.79 -16.75
N ASP A 584 -13.98 85.99 -16.87
CA ASP A 584 -13.57 86.56 -18.15
C ASP A 584 -12.08 86.24 -18.46
N GLU A 585 -11.71 86.16 -19.74
CA GLU A 585 -10.41 85.67 -20.21
C GLU A 585 -9.23 86.52 -19.71
N GLY A 586 -8.28 85.86 -19.04
CA GLY A 586 -7.10 86.49 -18.44
C GLY A 586 -7.25 86.98 -16.99
N GLU A 587 -8.40 86.81 -16.34
CA GLU A 587 -8.53 87.05 -14.89
C GLU A 587 -7.91 85.91 -14.04
N THR A 588 -7.55 86.23 -12.80
CA THR A 588 -7.13 85.24 -11.79
C THR A 588 -8.31 84.83 -10.91
N VAL A 589 -8.58 83.52 -10.85
CA VAL A 589 -9.55 82.88 -9.95
C VAL A 589 -8.82 82.27 -8.76
N THR A 590 -9.28 82.57 -7.55
CA THR A 590 -8.90 81.81 -6.35
C THR A 590 -9.80 80.57 -6.24
N VAL A 591 -9.19 79.39 -6.13
CA VAL A 591 -9.84 78.10 -5.92
C VAL A 591 -9.69 77.71 -4.45
N THR A 592 -10.79 77.48 -3.73
CA THR A 592 -10.74 77.12 -2.30
C THR A 592 -11.10 75.66 -2.10
N ALA A 593 -10.13 74.85 -1.65
CA ALA A 593 -10.34 73.44 -1.31
C ALA A 593 -10.37 73.25 0.21
N THR A 594 -11.30 72.45 0.71
CA THR A 594 -11.42 72.12 2.13
C THR A 594 -11.00 70.68 2.36
N VAL A 595 -9.84 70.46 2.98
CA VAL A 595 -9.28 69.14 3.24
C VAL A 595 -9.47 68.77 4.71
N ARG A 596 -9.82 67.50 4.98
CA ARG A 596 -10.08 66.98 6.32
C ARG A 596 -9.36 65.67 6.56
N ASN A 597 -8.73 65.54 7.74
CA ASN A 597 -8.27 64.25 8.23
C ASN A 597 -9.46 63.53 8.90
N THR A 598 -9.89 62.40 8.35
CA THR A 598 -10.97 61.55 8.87
C THR A 598 -10.49 60.49 9.85
N GLY A 599 -9.18 60.33 10.03
CA GLY A 599 -8.57 59.43 11.01
C GLY A 599 -8.58 59.98 12.44
N ASP A 600 -8.18 59.12 13.39
CA ASP A 600 -8.08 59.47 14.82
C ASP A 600 -6.70 60.07 15.18
N VAL A 601 -5.67 59.77 14.39
CA VAL A 601 -4.29 60.24 14.60
C VAL A 601 -3.92 61.38 13.66
N SER A 602 -3.03 62.26 14.10
CA SER A 602 -2.44 63.31 13.26
C SER A 602 -1.62 62.72 12.12
N GLY A 603 -1.64 63.36 10.97
CA GLY A 603 -0.81 63.00 9.82
C GLY A 603 -0.63 64.18 8.87
N SER A 604 -0.02 63.93 7.71
CA SER A 604 0.19 64.94 6.67
C SER A 604 -0.13 64.41 5.28
N THR A 605 -0.76 65.24 4.46
CA THR A 605 -0.99 64.99 3.02
C THR A 605 -0.50 66.17 2.19
N GLU A 606 -0.13 65.93 0.93
CA GLU A 606 0.12 66.99 -0.05
C GLU A 606 -1.17 67.27 -0.82
N VAL A 607 -1.55 68.55 -0.93
CA VAL A 607 -2.70 68.97 -1.71
C VAL A 607 -2.24 69.32 -3.11
N VAL A 608 -2.79 68.66 -4.11
CA VAL A 608 -2.44 68.82 -5.53
C VAL A 608 -3.64 69.40 -6.27
N LEU A 609 -3.41 70.45 -7.06
CA LEU A 609 -4.40 71.09 -7.92
C LEU A 609 -4.08 70.79 -9.38
N GLY A 610 -4.94 70.00 -10.03
CA GLY A 610 -5.00 69.82 -11.48
C GLY A 610 -5.74 70.97 -12.15
N VAL A 611 -5.17 71.53 -13.22
CA VAL A 611 -5.74 72.61 -14.02
C VAL A 611 -5.75 72.18 -15.48
N GLY A 612 -6.93 71.88 -16.04
CA GLY A 612 -7.05 71.43 -17.45
C GLY A 612 -6.30 70.14 -17.79
N GLY A 613 -5.90 69.36 -16.79
CA GLY A 613 -5.10 68.13 -16.92
C GLY A 613 -3.63 68.24 -16.47
N ASP A 614 -3.11 69.44 -16.20
CA ASP A 614 -1.76 69.64 -15.64
C ASP A 614 -1.82 69.76 -14.10
N GLU A 615 -1.13 68.87 -13.38
CA GLU A 615 -1.08 68.83 -11.90
C GLU A 615 0.04 69.69 -11.30
N ARG A 616 -0.25 70.40 -10.21
CA ARG A 616 0.75 71.13 -9.40
C ARG A 616 0.47 70.99 -7.89
N PRO A 617 1.49 70.77 -7.03
CA PRO A 617 1.32 70.80 -5.58
C PRO A 617 1.07 72.23 -5.08
N VAL A 618 0.25 72.37 -4.03
CA VAL A 618 -0.15 73.65 -3.42
C VAL A 618 0.49 73.83 -2.04
N GLU A 619 0.18 72.93 -1.09
CA GLU A 619 0.78 72.90 0.24
C GLU A 619 0.72 71.46 0.82
N THR A 620 1.71 71.09 1.64
CA THR A 620 1.60 69.91 2.50
C THR A 620 0.85 70.26 3.79
N LEU A 621 -0.40 69.82 3.91
CA LEU A 621 -1.22 70.02 5.11
C LEU A 621 -0.89 68.96 6.16
N SER A 622 -0.47 69.40 7.35
CA SER A 622 -0.45 68.57 8.57
C SER A 622 -1.71 68.83 9.38
N LEU A 623 -2.49 67.79 9.68
CA LEU A 623 -3.79 67.87 10.35
C LEU A 623 -3.91 66.81 11.45
N ASP A 624 -4.36 67.24 12.63
CA ASP A 624 -4.76 66.35 13.72
C ASP A 624 -6.00 65.51 13.35
N GLY A 625 -6.24 64.42 14.08
CA GLY A 625 -7.39 63.54 13.84
C GLY A 625 -8.73 64.30 13.89
N GLY A 626 -9.57 64.13 12.87
CA GLY A 626 -10.81 64.86 12.68
C GLY A 626 -10.69 66.33 12.23
N GLN A 627 -9.47 66.90 12.17
CA GLN A 627 -9.26 68.31 11.84
C GLN A 627 -9.54 68.60 10.36
N THR A 628 -10.09 69.78 10.10
CA THR A 628 -10.39 70.31 8.76
C THR A 628 -9.65 71.63 8.54
N ARG A 629 -9.18 71.87 7.31
CA ARG A 629 -8.55 73.13 6.91
C ARG A 629 -8.88 73.46 5.45
N ALA A 630 -9.28 74.70 5.21
CA ALA A 630 -9.37 75.27 3.86
C ALA A 630 -7.99 75.76 3.39
N ILE A 631 -7.76 75.68 2.08
CA ILE A 631 -6.59 76.20 1.37
C ILE A 631 -7.02 76.84 0.05
N ASP A 632 -6.41 77.98 -0.25
CA ASP A 632 -6.70 78.82 -1.41
C ASP A 632 -5.57 78.70 -2.45
N ALA A 633 -5.90 78.60 -3.73
CA ALA A 633 -4.93 78.46 -4.82
C ALA A 633 -5.34 79.26 -6.07
N ASP A 634 -4.49 80.17 -6.52
CA ASP A 634 -4.79 81.06 -7.65
C ASP A 634 -4.49 80.42 -9.02
N VAL A 635 -5.48 80.43 -9.91
CA VAL A 635 -5.47 79.93 -11.30
C VAL A 635 -5.76 81.09 -12.24
N ILE A 636 -5.12 81.15 -13.43
CA ILE A 636 -5.39 82.21 -14.42
C ILE A 636 -6.22 81.62 -15.57
N ALA A 637 -7.27 82.33 -15.97
CA ALA A 637 -8.24 81.91 -16.98
C ALA A 637 -7.77 82.24 -18.42
N ASP A 638 -6.61 81.73 -18.81
CA ASP A 638 -5.86 82.16 -20.02
C ASP A 638 -6.43 81.72 -21.39
N THR A 639 -7.62 81.10 -21.46
CA THR A 639 -8.25 80.67 -22.73
C THR A 639 -9.77 80.50 -22.60
N THR A 640 -10.55 81.08 -23.51
CA THR A 640 -12.01 80.88 -23.55
C THR A 640 -12.43 79.41 -23.69
N GLY A 641 -13.38 78.95 -22.89
CA GLY A 641 -13.86 77.56 -22.90
C GLY A 641 -14.38 77.11 -21.53
N THR A 642 -14.45 75.80 -21.32
CA THR A 642 -14.66 75.22 -19.99
C THR A 642 -13.32 74.73 -19.46
N LEU A 643 -12.95 75.15 -18.25
CA LEU A 643 -11.75 74.73 -17.55
C LEU A 643 -12.15 73.81 -16.39
N GLU A 644 -11.67 72.56 -16.43
CA GLU A 644 -11.81 71.62 -15.31
C GLU A 644 -10.69 71.84 -14.29
N LEU A 645 -11.07 71.80 -13.01
CA LEU A 645 -10.20 72.02 -11.86
C LEU A 645 -10.39 70.86 -10.88
N THR A 646 -9.35 70.06 -10.68
CA THR A 646 -9.36 68.90 -9.77
C THR A 646 -8.47 69.20 -8.57
N VAL A 647 -8.92 68.89 -7.37
CA VAL A 647 -8.05 68.86 -6.18
C VAL A 647 -8.01 67.45 -5.62
N ASP A 648 -6.82 66.87 -5.50
CA ASP A 648 -6.53 65.68 -4.71
C ASP A 648 -5.89 66.08 -3.37
N ALA A 649 -6.26 65.39 -2.30
CA ALA A 649 -5.55 65.48 -1.04
C ALA A 649 -5.45 64.11 -0.36
N GLY A 650 -4.59 63.23 -0.87
CA GLY A 650 -4.26 61.94 -0.24
C GLY A 650 -4.94 60.73 -0.89
N GLY A 651 -5.29 60.83 -2.17
CA GLY A 651 -5.99 59.77 -2.93
C GLY A 651 -7.51 59.85 -2.88
N ASP A 652 -8.04 60.93 -2.30
CA ASP A 652 -9.43 61.38 -2.49
C ASP A 652 -9.40 62.71 -3.25
N SER A 653 -10.34 62.91 -4.17
CA SER A 653 -10.36 64.08 -5.04
C SER A 653 -11.76 64.56 -5.43
N LEU A 654 -11.89 65.88 -5.60
CA LEU A 654 -13.06 66.53 -6.19
C LEU A 654 -12.65 67.29 -7.46
N THR A 655 -13.57 67.34 -8.42
CA THR A 655 -13.41 68.11 -9.67
C THR A 655 -14.63 69.01 -9.87
N GLU A 656 -14.38 70.27 -10.18
CA GLU A 656 -15.38 71.25 -10.59
C GLU A 656 -14.98 71.94 -11.89
N SER A 657 -15.87 72.74 -12.49
CA SER A 657 -15.63 73.36 -13.81
C SER A 657 -16.05 74.84 -13.89
N ILE A 658 -15.21 75.66 -14.53
CA ILE A 658 -15.42 77.10 -14.73
C ILE A 658 -15.63 77.39 -16.21
N SER A 659 -16.55 78.31 -16.55
CA SER A 659 -16.75 78.79 -17.93
C SER A 659 -16.08 80.15 -18.18
N ILE A 660 -15.07 80.17 -19.05
CA ILE A 660 -14.22 81.33 -19.39
C ILE A 660 -14.77 82.05 -20.65
N ARG A 661 -14.96 83.37 -20.58
CA ARG A 661 -15.58 84.22 -21.63
C ARG A 661 -14.61 85.19 -22.30
N ALA A 662 -14.90 85.58 -23.55
CA ALA A 662 -14.11 86.57 -24.30
C ALA A 662 -14.46 88.03 -23.95
N ASP A 663 -13.45 88.91 -23.89
CA ASP A 663 -13.58 90.38 -23.73
C ASP A 663 -13.94 91.10 -25.05
N VAL A 664 -14.73 92.21 -24.99
CA VAL A 664 -15.35 92.86 -26.18
C VAL A 664 -15.64 94.37 -26.01
N ASP A 665 -15.01 95.22 -26.85
CA ASP A 665 -15.43 96.62 -27.14
C ASP A 665 -14.95 97.11 -28.54
N VAL A 666 -15.57 98.05 -29.28
CA VAL A 666 -16.99 98.26 -29.67
C VAL A 666 -17.04 99.17 -30.94
N GLN A 667 -18.23 99.32 -31.56
CA GLN A 667 -18.56 100.18 -32.73
C GLN A 667 -18.09 99.68 -34.13
N THR A 668 -18.86 99.78 -35.23
CA THR A 668 -20.26 100.23 -35.53
C THR A 668 -20.74 99.51 -36.84
N THR A 669 -21.92 99.69 -37.49
CA THR A 669 -22.89 100.81 -37.61
C THR A 669 -24.29 100.33 -38.09
N THR A 670 -25.27 101.24 -38.12
CA THR A 670 -26.52 101.37 -38.94
C THR A 670 -26.78 100.42 -40.14
N ALA A 671 -28.03 100.08 -40.51
CA ALA A 671 -29.37 100.45 -39.99
C ALA A 671 -30.55 99.65 -40.63
N ALA A 672 -31.77 99.91 -40.13
CA ALA A 672 -33.11 99.78 -40.76
C ALA A 672 -33.81 98.39 -40.70
N THR A 673 -34.89 98.28 -39.89
CA THR A 673 -36.34 98.28 -40.25
C THR A 673 -36.92 96.91 -40.65
N ASP A 674 -38.16 96.51 -40.32
CA ASP A 674 -39.20 97.00 -39.38
C ASP A 674 -40.33 95.93 -39.31
N SER A 675 -41.20 95.95 -38.28
CA SER A 675 -42.52 95.28 -38.18
C SER A 675 -42.55 93.72 -38.15
N THR A 676 -43.53 93.00 -37.57
CA THR A 676 -44.58 93.24 -36.54
C THR A 676 -45.21 91.88 -36.14
N THR A 677 -45.69 91.72 -34.89
CA THR A 677 -46.66 90.68 -34.41
C THR A 677 -46.25 89.20 -34.57
N SER A 678 -46.80 88.19 -33.89
CA SER A 678 -47.81 88.03 -32.80
C SER A 678 -47.39 86.79 -31.98
N ASP A 679 -47.44 86.72 -30.65
CA ASP A 679 -48.57 86.79 -29.70
C ASP A 679 -49.30 85.43 -29.48
N GLU A 680 -49.90 85.27 -28.28
CA GLU A 680 -50.89 84.25 -27.83
C GLU A 680 -50.53 82.75 -27.57
N THR A 681 -50.47 82.43 -26.25
CA THR A 681 -51.20 81.34 -25.54
C THR A 681 -50.76 79.85 -25.55
N GLY A 682 -51.17 79.12 -24.49
CA GLY A 682 -51.13 77.64 -24.39
C GLY A 682 -50.58 77.06 -23.07
N SER A 683 -50.80 77.66 -21.89
CA SER A 683 -51.94 77.40 -20.99
C SER A 683 -51.95 76.05 -20.23
N SER A 684 -51.78 76.13 -18.89
CA SER A 684 -52.48 75.39 -17.80
C SER A 684 -52.60 73.85 -17.78
N GLY A 685 -52.44 73.14 -16.64
CA GLY A 685 -52.00 73.56 -15.29
C GLY A 685 -52.68 72.82 -14.12
N THR A 686 -52.12 73.02 -12.91
CA THR A 686 -52.74 72.88 -11.56
C THR A 686 -53.19 71.52 -11.00
N ALA A 687 -53.11 71.46 -9.66
CA ALA A 687 -53.82 70.60 -8.69
C ALA A 687 -53.21 69.23 -8.28
N THR A 688 -52.79 69.23 -7.01
CA THR A 688 -52.56 68.12 -6.06
C THR A 688 -53.61 67.01 -6.02
N THR A 689 -53.21 65.76 -5.71
CA THR A 689 -53.66 64.99 -4.49
C THR A 689 -52.99 63.61 -4.37
N ASP A 690 -52.50 63.30 -3.15
CA ASP A 690 -52.74 62.06 -2.36
C ASP A 690 -52.29 60.64 -2.84
N GLY A 691 -52.08 59.71 -1.90
CA GLY A 691 -52.20 58.25 -2.12
C GLY A 691 -50.95 57.34 -2.01
N THR A 692 -50.55 56.94 -0.79
CA THR A 692 -49.98 55.59 -0.50
C THR A 692 -51.10 54.53 -0.56
N PRO A 693 -50.84 53.19 -0.69
CA PRO A 693 -50.38 52.31 0.41
C PRO A 693 -49.48 51.09 -0.01
N ASP A 694 -48.47 50.63 0.76
CA ASP A 694 -48.42 49.59 1.85
C ASP A 694 -48.30 48.10 1.38
N ASN A 695 -47.55 47.15 1.99
CA ASN A 695 -47.28 46.66 3.38
C ASN A 695 -48.35 45.63 3.88
N GLU A 696 -48.16 44.57 4.69
CA GLU A 696 -47.14 43.99 5.63
C GLU A 696 -47.36 42.42 5.69
N SER A 697 -46.76 41.46 6.44
CA SER A 697 -45.67 41.27 7.46
C SER A 697 -44.98 39.89 7.20
N THR A 698 -44.35 39.03 8.05
CA THR A 698 -44.11 38.75 9.50
C THR A 698 -42.64 38.27 9.70
N LEU A 699 -41.90 38.31 10.82
CA LEU A 699 -42.07 37.93 12.27
C LEU A 699 -42.07 36.38 12.52
N THR A 700 -41.36 35.75 13.49
CA THR A 700 -40.55 36.21 14.67
C THR A 700 -39.66 35.08 15.30
N ASP A 701 -38.54 35.41 15.96
CA ASP A 701 -37.90 34.85 17.22
C ASP A 701 -37.73 33.31 17.52
N SER A 702 -36.85 32.79 18.42
CA SER A 702 -35.80 33.30 19.36
C SER A 702 -34.91 32.17 20.00
N ASP A 703 -33.82 32.57 20.71
CA ASP A 703 -33.19 31.94 21.92
C ASP A 703 -32.09 30.83 21.80
N SER A 704 -31.42 30.44 22.92
CA SER A 704 -30.14 29.68 22.96
C SER A 704 -30.01 28.55 24.07
N PRO A 705 -28.84 28.14 24.65
CA PRO A 705 -28.42 26.71 24.77
C PRO A 705 -28.43 26.11 26.22
N PRO A 706 -28.07 24.81 26.46
CA PRO A 706 -26.71 24.50 27.02
C PRO A 706 -26.12 23.03 26.91
N THR A 707 -24.80 22.92 27.16
CA THR A 707 -23.96 21.87 27.82
C THR A 707 -24.20 20.33 27.81
N VAL A 708 -23.12 19.58 27.50
CA VAL A 708 -22.47 18.41 28.21
C VAL A 708 -23.27 17.11 28.54
N GLY A 709 -22.68 15.93 28.28
CA GLY A 709 -23.10 14.62 28.82
C GLY A 709 -22.13 13.45 28.52
N GLU A 710 -22.12 12.40 29.35
CA GLU A 710 -21.13 11.28 29.35
C GLU A 710 -21.75 9.86 29.22
N SER A 711 -21.07 8.98 28.47
CA SER A 711 -20.78 7.55 28.77
C SER A 711 -21.84 6.40 28.79
N THR A 712 -21.31 5.17 28.71
CA THR A 712 -21.82 3.82 29.09
C THR A 712 -22.90 3.02 28.29
N THR A 713 -22.47 1.90 27.68
CA THR A 713 -23.10 0.53 27.70
C THR A 713 -24.47 0.25 27.02
N THR A 714 -24.92 -0.97 26.65
CA THR A 714 -24.44 -2.37 26.86
C THR A 714 -24.95 -3.38 25.78
N THR A 715 -24.19 -4.45 25.54
CA THR A 715 -24.47 -5.84 25.05
C THR A 715 -25.88 -6.37 24.69
N THR A 716 -25.97 -7.29 23.71
CA THR A 716 -26.55 -8.70 23.74
C THR A 716 -26.91 -9.20 22.31
N SER A 717 -26.94 -10.50 21.93
CA SER A 717 -26.36 -11.77 22.46
C SER A 717 -26.39 -12.89 21.38
N GLY A 718 -25.65 -13.99 21.58
CA GLY A 718 -25.76 -15.25 20.78
C GLY A 718 -27.04 -16.07 21.06
N PRO A 719 -27.19 -17.31 20.54
CA PRO A 719 -26.33 -18.49 20.87
C PRO A 719 -26.00 -19.39 19.65
N GLY A 720 -25.30 -20.55 19.71
CA GLY A 720 -24.59 -21.27 20.80
C GLY A 720 -24.35 -22.77 20.46
N PHE A 721 -23.80 -23.54 21.41
CA PHE A 721 -23.28 -24.94 21.30
C PHE A 721 -21.96 -25.11 20.51
N GLY A 722 -21.05 -26.02 20.88
CA GLY A 722 -21.03 -26.97 22.01
C GLY A 722 -19.61 -27.54 22.29
N VAL A 723 -19.40 -28.13 23.48
CA VAL A 723 -18.07 -28.47 24.03
C VAL A 723 -17.83 -29.98 24.13
N LEU A 724 -16.58 -30.43 23.98
CA LEU A 724 -16.07 -31.59 24.73
C LEU A 724 -14.61 -31.36 25.19
N VAL A 725 -14.17 -32.11 26.20
CA VAL A 725 -12.93 -31.91 26.96
C VAL A 725 -12.12 -33.21 27.05
N ALA A 726 -10.79 -33.11 26.96
CA ALA A 726 -9.86 -34.09 27.51
C ALA A 726 -8.57 -33.38 27.99
N MET A 727 -8.02 -33.79 29.12
CA MET A 727 -6.79 -33.22 29.71
C MET A 727 -6.10 -34.28 30.59
N VAL A 728 -4.79 -34.10 30.84
CA VAL A 728 -3.94 -34.81 31.82
C VAL A 728 -3.52 -36.24 31.46
N ALA A 729 -2.24 -36.38 31.10
CA ALA A 729 -1.34 -37.34 31.74
C ALA A 729 0.11 -36.80 31.66
N LEU A 730 0.88 -36.89 32.75
CA LEU A 730 2.26 -36.43 32.85
C LEU A 730 2.99 -37.32 33.86
N LEU A 731 4.11 -37.95 33.47
CA LEU A 731 5.25 -38.43 34.28
C LEU A 731 5.89 -39.73 33.72
N GLY A 732 7.23 -39.76 33.71
CA GLY A 732 7.99 -40.95 34.09
C GLY A 732 8.91 -41.59 33.04
N GLY A 733 10.22 -41.64 33.34
CA GLY A 733 11.12 -42.66 32.77
C GLY A 733 12.41 -42.17 32.10
N ALA A 734 13.39 -41.71 32.89
CA ALA A 734 14.78 -41.69 32.44
C ALA A 734 15.55 -42.85 33.11
N LEU A 735 16.36 -43.63 32.37
CA LEU A 735 17.66 -44.16 32.85
C LEU A 735 18.51 -44.96 31.80
N LEU A 736 19.80 -44.62 31.77
CA LEU A 736 21.02 -45.45 31.58
C LEU A 736 21.22 -46.50 30.44
N ILE A 737 22.14 -46.17 29.53
CA ILE A 737 23.49 -46.80 29.27
C ILE A 737 23.65 -48.34 29.34
N ALA A 738 23.97 -48.96 28.19
CA ALA A 738 25.14 -49.86 27.92
C ALA A 738 25.11 -50.24 26.40
N ARG A 739 26.14 -50.10 25.54
CA ARG A 739 27.60 -50.37 25.51
C ARG A 739 27.95 -51.83 25.13
N GLN A 740 28.70 -51.97 24.02
CA GLN A 740 29.33 -53.18 23.45
C GLN A 740 28.38 -54.24 22.85
N HIS A 741 28.46 -54.42 21.52
CA HIS A 741 29.52 -55.29 21.01
C HIS A 741 30.12 -54.81 19.68
#